data_AF-A0A839QXN7-F1
#
_entry.id   AF-A0A839QXN7-F1
#
_cell.length_a   1.000
_cell.length_b   1.000
_cell.length_c   1.000
_cell.angle_alpha   90.00
_cell.angle_beta   90.00
_cell.angle_gamma   90.00
#
_symmetry.space_group_name_H-M   'P 1'
#
loop_
_entity.id
_entity.type
_entity.pdbx_description
1 polymer ?
#
loop_
_entity_poly.entity_id
_entity_poly.type
_entity_poly.pdbx_seq_one_letter_code
_entity_poly.pdbx_strand_id
1 'polypeptide(L)'
;MTPTDSALALRGLTFTPVGRRSPTLTDVTLSIPAGQRVLLAGASGSGKSTLLRALAGLLADGDTTGEVPPEPADASRRALMVQNPAHAIVAANAGLDIAFAPENEQVPPADMPETVERARALAQFDAPLHTDPFALSGGQQQRLSLAGTLAVTSAVMLMDEPLSMVDEATAREIRASILSAADATGRTLVIADHRLDAWWDEMDRVIVLGPGGRILADDTPERIDLHQPELLCELGLAIEPCSAPPAPASPASPPAASALHDRPAAHSSAPVLDVNGALAESDLLAETVHVTAHPGDLVVLTGPSGVGKSTLLRRLIDEGPCSFLPQNPEISFCASTVLGEAMATPGVTEEAARAALEQVRIGHLAQANPFTLSGGEQRRLAFAAATASNRPVLLLDEPTVGLDPLARRDVLDMIRAQRDAGVAVIAATHDPGLVAEAEREVPLVPSASRSDMHRRPADGAASAPIPRVRRSPVVPADGMNPLVIIAVALAAAIGSFAVDSLLVGAVAASLTLLVVPLAARTPKRLGLRLLPVSLAALSLAWSTLLLSGRPWGEAATWALAASEALRLFAFVAPGAVLAEAVDPTRLGQALAQHLRMPARAMAAMTAGLVRVGHIRAQWSEILLIRRVRGIHRRNPVKLYAGATLTLLVWTLRGAETQAVAMDARGFAEAKDRTWAHRSRFHRIDAVGLVLVLVFAFVPLAVRLLLG
;
A
#
# COMPACT_ATOMS: atom_id res chain seq x y z
N MET A 1 25.68 -6.38 -37.65
CA MET A 1 25.69 -6.89 -36.25
C MET A 1 24.48 -7.77 -36.08
N THR A 2 24.69 -9.06 -35.79
CA THR A 2 23.61 -10.04 -35.58
C THR A 2 22.99 -9.85 -34.18
N PRO A 3 21.72 -10.23 -33.95
CA PRO A 3 20.96 -9.95 -32.72
C PRO A 3 21.41 -10.74 -31.47
N THR A 4 22.62 -11.28 -31.45
CA THR A 4 23.10 -12.25 -30.45
C THR A 4 23.84 -11.62 -29.25
N ASP A 5 24.14 -10.31 -29.28
CA ASP A 5 24.87 -9.60 -28.21
C ASP A 5 23.99 -8.69 -27.33
N SER A 6 22.68 -8.57 -27.61
CA SER A 6 21.77 -7.74 -26.81
C SER A 6 21.11 -8.52 -25.67
N ALA A 7 21.18 -7.98 -24.44
CA ALA A 7 20.46 -8.52 -23.29
C ALA A 7 18.95 -8.29 -23.41
N LEU A 8 18.54 -7.17 -24.05
CA LEU A 8 17.15 -6.81 -24.30
C LEU A 8 17.00 -6.24 -25.72
N ALA A 9 15.91 -6.58 -26.41
CA ALA A 9 15.57 -5.99 -27.69
C ALA A 9 14.06 -5.88 -27.91
N LEU A 10 13.61 -4.77 -28.49
CA LEU A 10 12.25 -4.48 -28.95
C LEU A 10 12.32 -4.03 -30.41
N ARG A 11 11.36 -4.42 -31.24
CA ARG A 11 11.30 -3.98 -32.64
C ARG A 11 9.90 -3.58 -33.06
N GLY A 12 9.75 -2.31 -33.45
CA GLY A 12 8.50 -1.73 -33.93
C GLY A 12 7.34 -1.89 -32.93
N LEU A 13 7.64 -1.89 -31.63
CA LEU A 13 6.62 -2.15 -30.60
C LEU A 13 5.62 -0.99 -30.55
N THR A 14 4.36 -1.30 -30.83
CA THR A 14 3.23 -0.44 -30.53
C THR A 14 2.31 -1.18 -29.59
N PHE A 15 1.94 -0.54 -28.48
CA PHE A 15 1.12 -1.15 -27.45
C PHE A 15 -0.02 -0.22 -27.04
N THR A 16 -1.24 -0.76 -27.09
CA THR A 16 -2.46 -0.09 -26.63
C THR A 16 -3.10 -0.93 -25.52
N PRO A 17 -3.06 -0.47 -24.25
CA PRO A 17 -3.71 -1.18 -23.15
C PRO A 17 -5.21 -1.33 -23.39
N VAL A 18 -5.81 -2.42 -22.87
CA VAL A 18 -7.27 -2.59 -22.89
C VAL A 18 -7.97 -1.36 -22.31
N GLY A 19 -8.96 -0.85 -23.05
CA GLY A 19 -9.77 0.30 -22.65
C GLY A 19 -9.17 1.68 -22.98
N ARG A 20 -7.93 1.76 -23.50
CA ARG A 20 -7.36 3.00 -24.06
C ARG A 20 -7.69 3.09 -25.56
N ARG A 21 -7.93 4.31 -26.05
CA ARG A 21 -8.14 4.59 -27.48
C ARG A 21 -6.85 4.91 -28.23
N SER A 22 -5.83 5.36 -27.52
CA SER A 22 -4.53 5.75 -28.08
C SER A 22 -3.43 4.84 -27.54
N PRO A 23 -2.42 4.53 -28.37
CA PRO A 23 -1.29 3.74 -27.94
C PRO A 23 -0.52 4.45 -26.82
N THR A 24 0.01 3.65 -25.89
CA THR A 24 0.91 4.13 -24.84
C THR A 24 2.37 4.12 -25.29
N LEU A 25 2.72 3.17 -26.17
CA LEU A 25 4.02 3.08 -26.86
C LEU A 25 3.75 3.04 -28.35
N THR A 26 4.53 3.76 -29.15
CA THR A 26 4.36 3.84 -30.61
C THR A 26 5.69 3.59 -31.32
N ASP A 27 5.74 2.54 -32.14
CA ASP A 27 6.87 2.18 -33.01
C ASP A 27 8.24 2.17 -32.29
N VAL A 28 8.28 1.59 -31.09
CA VAL A 28 9.48 1.56 -30.26
C VAL A 28 10.41 0.45 -30.75
N THR A 29 11.58 0.85 -31.25
CA THR A 29 12.69 -0.06 -31.58
C THR A 29 13.88 0.26 -30.69
N LEU A 30 14.32 -0.72 -29.92
CA LEU A 30 15.38 -0.54 -28.93
C LEU A 30 16.22 -1.83 -28.80
N SER A 31 17.52 -1.68 -28.59
CA SER A 31 18.42 -2.79 -28.28
C SER A 31 19.41 -2.35 -27.21
N ILE A 32 19.46 -3.09 -26.09
CA ILE A 32 20.34 -2.83 -24.94
C ILE A 32 21.34 -3.99 -24.82
N PRO A 33 22.65 -3.75 -25.00
CA PRO A 33 23.70 -4.75 -24.78
C PRO A 33 23.77 -5.22 -23.32
N ALA A 34 24.30 -6.43 -23.11
CA ALA A 34 24.53 -6.95 -21.76
C ALA A 34 25.52 -6.07 -20.97
N GLY A 35 25.20 -5.82 -19.70
CA GLY A 35 26.03 -5.04 -18.78
C GLY A 35 25.90 -3.52 -18.92
N GLN A 36 25.14 -3.02 -19.91
CA GLN A 36 24.91 -1.59 -20.09
C GLN A 36 23.99 -1.03 -18.99
N ARG A 37 24.28 0.20 -18.55
CA ARG A 37 23.43 1.02 -17.68
C ARG A 37 22.66 2.03 -18.52
N VAL A 38 21.34 1.98 -18.43
CA VAL A 38 20.43 2.80 -19.24
C VAL A 38 19.48 3.56 -18.35
N LEU A 39 19.38 4.88 -18.56
CA LEU A 39 18.36 5.73 -17.96
C LEU A 39 17.22 5.97 -18.94
N LEU A 40 16.00 5.60 -18.56
CA LEU A 40 14.76 5.96 -19.23
C LEU A 40 14.23 7.26 -18.61
N ALA A 41 14.34 8.35 -19.35
CA ALA A 41 13.87 9.67 -18.97
C ALA A 41 12.59 10.06 -19.75
N GLY A 42 11.85 11.05 -19.25
CA GLY A 42 10.64 11.58 -19.88
C GLY A 42 9.59 11.97 -18.85
N ALA A 43 8.56 12.72 -19.27
CA ALA A 43 7.55 13.23 -18.36
C ALA A 43 6.69 12.11 -17.73
N SER A 44 5.94 12.43 -16.66
CA SER A 44 4.96 11.49 -16.11
C SER A 44 3.94 11.09 -17.19
N GLY A 45 3.71 9.79 -17.37
CA GLY A 45 2.80 9.30 -18.40
C GLY A 45 3.38 9.19 -19.81
N SER A 46 4.69 9.46 -20.01
CA SER A 46 5.37 9.23 -21.31
C SER A 46 5.51 7.74 -21.69
N GLY A 47 5.16 6.81 -20.80
CA GLY A 47 5.20 5.37 -21.06
C GLY A 47 6.39 4.62 -20.46
N LYS A 48 7.26 5.26 -19.67
CA LYS A 48 8.44 4.64 -19.02
C LYS A 48 8.14 3.30 -18.35
N SER A 49 7.19 3.25 -17.42
CA SER A 49 6.80 2.02 -16.72
C SER A 49 6.20 0.96 -17.66
N THR A 50 5.54 1.40 -18.75
CA THR A 50 5.02 0.48 -19.78
C THR A 50 6.15 -0.11 -20.61
N LEU A 51 7.17 0.69 -20.94
CA LEU A 51 8.38 0.22 -21.62
C LEU A 51 9.18 -0.76 -20.74
N LEU A 52 9.34 -0.47 -19.44
CA LEU A 52 9.97 -1.41 -18.51
C LEU A 52 9.21 -2.74 -18.44
N ARG A 53 7.87 -2.71 -18.40
CA ARG A 53 7.04 -3.93 -18.45
C ARG A 53 7.22 -4.68 -19.78
N ALA A 54 7.33 -3.98 -20.90
CA ALA A 54 7.64 -4.60 -22.19
C ALA A 54 9.01 -5.30 -22.19
N LEU A 55 10.04 -4.64 -21.65
CA LEU A 55 11.38 -5.22 -21.52
C LEU A 55 11.39 -6.43 -20.57
N ALA A 56 10.54 -6.42 -19.54
CA ALA A 56 10.36 -7.55 -18.61
C ALA A 56 9.52 -8.70 -19.19
N GLY A 57 8.87 -8.53 -20.34
CA GLY A 57 7.88 -9.49 -20.85
C GLY A 57 6.62 -9.56 -19.98
N LEU A 58 6.22 -8.45 -19.37
CA LEU A 58 5.10 -8.29 -18.43
C LEU A 58 4.08 -7.25 -18.91
N LEU A 59 3.93 -7.08 -20.23
CA LEU A 59 2.86 -6.22 -20.76
C LEU A 59 1.51 -6.78 -20.35
N ALA A 60 0.62 -5.88 -19.92
CA ALA A 60 -0.76 -6.22 -19.64
C ALA A 60 -1.51 -6.58 -20.93
N ASP A 61 -2.71 -7.14 -20.80
CA ASP A 61 -3.58 -7.39 -21.93
C ASP A 61 -3.81 -6.10 -22.75
N GLY A 62 -3.73 -6.22 -24.07
CA GLY A 62 -3.88 -5.10 -24.99
C GLY A 62 -3.49 -5.46 -26.43
N ASP A 63 -3.80 -4.53 -27.34
CA ASP A 63 -3.40 -4.64 -28.72
C ASP A 63 -1.90 -4.35 -28.83
N THR A 64 -1.14 -5.38 -29.21
CA THR A 64 0.31 -5.33 -29.34
C THR A 64 0.70 -5.63 -30.79
N THR A 65 1.48 -4.76 -31.41
CA THR A 65 2.13 -5.02 -32.70
C THR A 65 3.64 -4.89 -32.57
N GLY A 66 4.40 -5.58 -33.42
CA GLY A 66 5.86 -5.61 -33.37
C GLY A 66 6.41 -6.83 -32.61
N GLU A 67 7.73 -6.92 -32.50
CA GLU A 67 8.41 -7.99 -31.77
C GLU A 67 8.76 -7.48 -30.36
N VAL A 68 8.11 -8.07 -29.36
CA VAL A 68 8.50 -8.01 -27.94
C VAL A 68 9.56 -9.10 -27.72
N PRO A 69 10.49 -8.98 -26.73
CA PRO A 69 11.30 -10.13 -26.35
C PRO A 69 10.38 -11.35 -26.18
N PRO A 70 10.77 -12.54 -26.69
CA PRO A 70 9.94 -13.74 -26.53
C PRO A 70 9.57 -13.88 -25.06
N GLU A 71 8.34 -14.32 -24.78
CA GLU A 71 7.94 -14.70 -23.41
C GLU A 71 9.12 -15.44 -22.79
N PRO A 72 9.61 -15.01 -21.62
CA PRO A 72 10.83 -15.58 -21.08
C PRO A 72 10.67 -17.10 -21.05
N ALA A 73 11.53 -17.82 -21.77
CA ALA A 73 11.54 -19.28 -21.65
C ALA A 73 11.92 -19.72 -20.23
N ASP A 74 12.44 -18.78 -19.42
CA ASP A 74 12.93 -18.95 -18.07
C ASP A 74 12.59 -17.71 -17.22
N ALA A 75 12.24 -17.92 -15.94
CA ALA A 75 11.81 -16.86 -15.02
C ALA A 75 12.91 -15.80 -14.75
N SER A 76 14.16 -16.11 -15.12
CA SER A 76 15.37 -15.33 -14.91
C SER A 76 15.49 -14.05 -15.75
N ARG A 77 14.42 -13.54 -16.38
CA ARG A 77 14.44 -12.25 -17.11
C ARG A 77 13.59 -11.16 -16.49
N ARG A 78 13.04 -11.41 -15.30
CA ARG A 78 11.91 -10.64 -14.78
C ARG A 78 12.18 -9.76 -13.57
N ALA A 79 13.44 -9.49 -13.22
CA ALA A 79 13.76 -8.62 -12.09
C ALA A 79 13.31 -7.15 -12.34
N LEU A 80 12.05 -6.87 -12.04
CA LEU A 80 11.41 -5.56 -12.13
C LEU A 80 11.01 -5.10 -10.73
N MET A 81 11.64 -4.01 -10.28
CA MET A 81 11.17 -3.27 -9.11
C MET A 81 10.02 -2.36 -9.54
N VAL A 82 8.84 -2.57 -8.96
CA VAL A 82 7.65 -1.74 -9.22
C VAL A 82 7.70 -0.42 -8.43
N GLN A 83 7.06 0.61 -8.98
CA GLN A 83 7.05 1.97 -8.43
C GLN A 83 6.60 2.07 -6.96
N ASN A 84 5.51 1.38 -6.59
CA ASN A 84 4.98 1.44 -5.22
C ASN A 84 5.45 0.21 -4.41
N PRO A 85 6.31 0.39 -3.39
CA PRO A 85 6.85 -0.72 -2.62
C PRO A 85 5.77 -1.49 -1.84
N ALA A 86 4.68 -0.82 -1.43
CA ALA A 86 3.58 -1.48 -0.73
C ALA A 86 2.83 -2.47 -1.64
N HIS A 87 2.82 -2.23 -2.96
CA HIS A 87 2.25 -3.15 -3.95
C HIS A 87 3.19 -4.31 -4.30
N ALA A 88 4.48 -4.19 -3.98
CA ALA A 88 5.47 -5.24 -4.20
C ALA A 88 5.45 -6.33 -3.10
N ILE A 89 4.75 -6.08 -1.98
CA ILE A 89 4.67 -7.00 -0.84
C ILE A 89 3.73 -8.16 -1.18
N VAL A 90 4.21 -9.38 -0.97
CA VAL A 90 3.51 -10.64 -1.30
C VAL A 90 3.49 -11.63 -0.13
N ALA A 91 4.34 -11.43 0.89
CA ALA A 91 4.43 -12.32 2.05
C ALA A 91 4.19 -11.61 3.39
N ALA A 92 3.83 -12.38 4.43
CA ALA A 92 3.52 -11.84 5.76
C ALA A 92 4.76 -11.41 6.58
N ASN A 93 5.96 -11.74 6.15
CA ASN A 93 7.20 -11.29 6.78
C ASN A 93 8.27 -10.97 5.73
N ALA A 94 9.17 -10.05 6.07
CA ALA A 94 10.20 -9.55 5.16
C ALA A 94 11.09 -10.66 4.57
N GLY A 95 11.49 -11.65 5.36
CA GLY A 95 12.33 -12.76 4.89
C GLY A 95 11.64 -13.64 3.85
N LEU A 96 10.36 -13.95 4.05
CA LEU A 96 9.55 -14.67 3.07
C LEU A 96 9.24 -13.83 1.84
N ASP A 97 9.17 -12.50 1.98
CA ASP A 97 8.97 -11.61 0.84
C ASP A 97 10.19 -11.61 -0.08
N ILE A 98 11.39 -11.55 0.51
CA ILE A 98 12.67 -11.68 -0.20
C ILE A 98 12.81 -13.09 -0.79
N ALA A 99 12.42 -14.12 -0.06
CA ALA A 99 12.50 -15.51 -0.51
C ALA A 99 11.51 -15.86 -1.63
N PHE A 100 10.51 -15.01 -1.91
CA PHE A 100 9.46 -15.31 -2.88
C PHE A 100 10.01 -15.62 -4.28
N ALA A 101 10.96 -14.83 -4.79
CA ALA A 101 11.56 -15.08 -6.10
C ALA A 101 12.46 -16.34 -6.09
N PRO A 102 13.41 -16.48 -5.14
CA PRO A 102 14.17 -17.73 -4.97
C PRO A 102 13.31 -19.01 -4.86
N GLU A 103 12.16 -18.94 -4.20
CA GLU A 103 11.21 -20.06 -4.11
C GLU A 103 10.64 -20.44 -5.49
N ASN A 104 10.34 -19.45 -6.33
CA ASN A 104 9.84 -19.65 -7.70
C ASN A 104 10.96 -20.12 -8.64
N GLU A 105 12.20 -19.67 -8.42
CA GLU A 105 13.42 -20.16 -9.09
C GLU A 105 13.90 -21.53 -8.57
N GLN A 106 13.15 -22.13 -7.64
CA GLN A 106 13.41 -23.45 -7.07
C GLN A 106 14.75 -23.57 -6.34
N VAL A 107 15.23 -22.47 -5.75
CA VAL A 107 16.41 -22.49 -4.89
C VAL A 107 16.22 -23.53 -3.78
N PRO A 108 17.17 -24.46 -3.57
CA PRO A 108 17.03 -25.49 -2.55
C PRO A 108 16.79 -24.89 -1.16
N PRO A 109 15.92 -25.47 -0.31
CA PRO A 109 15.66 -24.94 1.03
C PRO A 109 16.89 -24.81 1.93
N ALA A 110 17.99 -25.52 1.62
CA ALA A 110 19.25 -25.42 2.35
C ALA A 110 20.01 -24.13 2.03
N ASP A 111 19.92 -23.65 0.79
CA ASP A 111 20.64 -22.47 0.29
C ASP A 111 19.80 -21.19 0.40
N MET A 112 18.51 -21.35 0.71
CA MET A 112 17.56 -20.24 0.87
C MET A 112 17.99 -19.20 1.92
N PRO A 113 18.45 -19.57 3.14
CA PRO A 113 18.88 -18.58 4.13
C PRO A 113 20.02 -17.70 3.64
N GLU A 114 21.01 -18.30 2.96
CA GLU A 114 22.14 -17.58 2.37
C GLU A 114 21.69 -16.67 1.22
N THR A 115 20.79 -17.15 0.37
CA THR A 115 20.22 -16.37 -0.75
C THR A 115 19.48 -15.14 -0.24
N VAL A 116 18.61 -15.31 0.77
CA VAL A 116 17.86 -14.22 1.41
C VAL A 116 18.80 -13.23 2.08
N GLU A 117 19.82 -13.72 2.80
CA GLU A 117 20.77 -12.86 3.50
C GLU A 117 21.65 -12.05 2.53
N ARG A 118 22.08 -12.66 1.42
CA ARG A 118 22.82 -11.96 0.37
C ARG A 118 21.99 -10.83 -0.23
N ALA A 119 20.74 -11.09 -0.57
CA ALA A 119 19.83 -10.08 -1.09
C ALA A 119 19.53 -8.97 -0.07
N ARG A 120 19.35 -9.33 1.20
CA ARG A 120 19.20 -8.41 2.33
C ARG A 120 20.40 -7.48 2.47
N ALA A 121 21.61 -8.03 2.40
CA ALA A 121 22.85 -7.29 2.54
C ALA A 121 23.07 -6.32 1.36
N LEU A 122 22.85 -6.77 0.13
CA LEU A 122 22.98 -5.91 -1.07
C LEU A 122 22.01 -4.73 -1.05
N ALA A 123 20.79 -4.92 -0.54
CA ALA A 123 19.80 -3.85 -0.39
C ALA A 123 19.97 -3.00 0.88
N GLN A 124 20.91 -3.37 1.76
CA GLN A 124 21.11 -2.82 3.11
C GLN A 124 19.78 -2.76 3.89
N PHE A 125 19.03 -3.86 3.87
CA PHE A 125 17.78 -3.97 4.61
C PHE A 125 18.05 -4.37 6.07
N ASP A 126 17.95 -3.40 6.98
CA ASP A 126 18.37 -3.57 8.38
C ASP A 126 17.29 -4.13 9.31
N ALA A 127 16.03 -4.16 8.88
CA ALA A 127 14.97 -4.65 9.74
C ALA A 127 15.03 -6.19 9.89
N PRO A 128 14.62 -6.75 11.05
CA PRO A 128 14.58 -8.19 11.23
C PRO A 128 13.72 -8.89 10.16
N LEU A 129 14.17 -10.05 9.67
CA LEU A 129 13.46 -10.80 8.62
C LEU A 129 12.05 -11.26 9.02
N HIS A 130 11.75 -11.35 10.32
CA HIS A 130 10.41 -11.70 10.81
C HIS A 130 9.45 -10.51 10.95
N THR A 131 9.88 -9.32 10.55
CA THR A 131 9.06 -8.10 10.62
C THR A 131 7.92 -8.17 9.61
N ASP A 132 6.72 -7.76 10.04
CA ASP A 132 5.56 -7.54 9.15
C ASP A 132 5.93 -6.42 8.14
N PRO A 133 5.91 -6.68 6.83
CA PRO A 133 6.28 -5.70 5.82
C PRO A 133 5.44 -4.41 5.88
N PHE A 134 4.18 -4.49 6.32
CA PHE A 134 3.32 -3.31 6.45
C PHE A 134 3.57 -2.49 7.72
N ALA A 135 4.37 -3.01 8.67
CA ALA A 135 4.83 -2.26 9.83
C ALA A 135 6.11 -1.46 9.56
N LEU A 136 6.78 -1.72 8.42
CA LEU A 136 7.98 -1.01 7.99
C LEU A 136 7.64 0.42 7.54
N SER A 137 8.60 1.35 7.69
CA SER A 137 8.49 2.69 7.10
C SER A 137 8.52 2.64 5.57
N GLY A 138 8.09 3.69 4.88
CA GLY A 138 8.14 3.75 3.40
C GLY A 138 9.53 3.45 2.83
N GLY A 139 10.58 4.08 3.37
CA GLY A 139 11.97 3.79 2.98
C GLY A 139 12.41 2.35 3.27
N GLN A 140 11.96 1.75 4.38
CA GLN A 140 12.22 0.34 4.66
C GLN A 140 11.46 -0.61 3.72
N GLN A 141 10.23 -0.26 3.33
CA GLN A 141 9.48 -1.00 2.31
C GLN A 141 10.18 -0.89 0.95
N GLN A 142 10.74 0.28 0.61
CA GLN A 142 11.54 0.48 -0.61
C GLN A 142 12.78 -0.42 -0.62
N ARG A 143 13.51 -0.49 0.50
CA ARG A 143 14.66 -1.42 0.66
C ARG A 143 14.25 -2.88 0.62
N LEU A 144 13.10 -3.24 1.18
CA LEU A 144 12.55 -4.61 1.08
C LEU A 144 12.21 -4.97 -0.37
N SER A 145 11.58 -4.05 -1.11
CA SER A 145 11.26 -4.21 -2.53
C SER A 145 12.54 -4.37 -3.37
N LEU A 146 13.58 -3.58 -3.09
CA LEU A 146 14.90 -3.74 -3.69
C LEU A 146 15.50 -5.10 -3.35
N ALA A 147 15.48 -5.53 -2.08
CA ALA A 147 15.99 -6.84 -1.66
C ALA A 147 15.28 -7.99 -2.40
N GLY A 148 13.95 -7.96 -2.51
CA GLY A 148 13.18 -8.94 -3.27
C GLY A 148 13.53 -8.95 -4.76
N THR A 149 13.84 -7.79 -5.34
CA THR A 149 14.28 -7.67 -6.75
C THR A 149 15.71 -8.20 -6.95
N LEU A 150 16.62 -7.90 -6.02
CA LEU A 150 18.01 -8.37 -6.05
C LEU A 150 18.14 -9.88 -5.77
N ALA A 151 17.14 -10.48 -5.12
CA ALA A 151 17.05 -11.92 -4.91
C ALA A 151 16.80 -12.70 -6.21
N VAL A 152 16.25 -12.06 -7.24
CA VAL A 152 16.05 -12.66 -8.57
C VAL A 152 17.42 -12.92 -9.22
N THR A 153 17.63 -14.09 -9.81
CA THR A 153 18.94 -14.46 -10.42
C THR A 153 19.21 -13.82 -11.79
N SER A 154 18.24 -13.07 -12.33
CA SER A 154 18.26 -12.41 -13.64
C SER A 154 19.53 -11.64 -13.99
N ALA A 155 19.95 -11.72 -15.26
CA ALA A 155 21.05 -10.93 -15.83
C ALA A 155 20.71 -9.45 -16.09
N VAL A 156 19.43 -9.11 -15.95
CA VAL A 156 18.87 -7.77 -16.16
C VAL A 156 18.16 -7.31 -14.88
N MET A 157 18.36 -6.05 -14.52
CA MET A 157 17.68 -5.36 -13.43
C MET A 157 16.91 -4.17 -14.00
N LEU A 158 15.60 -4.19 -13.84
CA LEU A 158 14.68 -3.14 -14.28
C LEU A 158 14.13 -2.43 -13.04
N MET A 159 14.24 -1.11 -12.98
CA MET A 159 13.87 -0.33 -11.80
C MET A 159 12.92 0.80 -12.20
N ASP A 160 11.68 0.74 -11.71
CA ASP A 160 10.66 1.77 -11.95
C ASP A 160 10.59 2.74 -10.76
N GLU A 161 11.16 3.93 -10.95
CA GLU A 161 11.29 5.02 -9.96
C GLU A 161 11.80 4.56 -8.57
N PRO A 162 12.99 3.94 -8.51
CA PRO A 162 13.51 3.34 -7.27
C PRO A 162 13.78 4.36 -6.16
N LEU A 163 13.89 5.65 -6.47
CA LEU A 163 14.13 6.73 -5.50
C LEU A 163 12.87 7.52 -5.17
N SER A 164 11.70 7.09 -5.65
CA SER A 164 10.43 7.73 -5.33
C SER A 164 10.03 7.47 -3.87
N MET A 165 9.22 8.37 -3.31
CA MET A 165 8.58 8.20 -1.98
C MET A 165 9.56 8.05 -0.80
N VAL A 166 10.83 8.45 -0.96
CA VAL A 166 11.85 8.44 0.08
C VAL A 166 12.55 9.80 0.21
N ASP A 167 13.04 10.11 1.40
CA ASP A 167 13.85 11.31 1.65
C ASP A 167 15.23 11.22 0.98
N GLU A 168 15.88 12.37 0.82
CA GLU A 168 17.15 12.49 0.09
C GLU A 168 18.28 11.64 0.66
N ALA A 169 18.37 11.53 1.99
CA ALA A 169 19.39 10.71 2.62
C ALA A 169 19.20 9.24 2.27
N THR A 170 17.97 8.75 2.42
CA THR A 170 17.60 7.37 2.07
C THR A 170 17.76 7.11 0.56
N ALA A 171 17.40 8.08 -0.29
CA ALA A 171 17.55 7.98 -1.74
C ALA A 171 19.01 7.76 -2.16
N ARG A 172 19.96 8.52 -1.58
CA ARG A 172 21.39 8.34 -1.85
C ARG A 172 21.89 6.94 -1.47
N GLU A 173 21.42 6.41 -0.34
CA GLU A 173 21.82 5.07 0.11
C GLU A 173 21.22 3.96 -0.77
N ILE A 174 19.96 4.08 -1.18
CA ILE A 174 19.31 3.14 -2.12
C ILE A 174 20.00 3.18 -3.48
N ARG A 175 20.28 4.38 -4.01
CA ARG A 175 21.05 4.57 -5.23
C ARG A 175 22.40 3.87 -5.17
N ALA A 176 23.17 4.09 -4.10
CA ALA A 176 24.46 3.46 -3.90
C ALA A 176 24.34 1.92 -3.85
N SER A 177 23.28 1.40 -3.22
CA SER A 177 22.99 -0.04 -3.16
C SER A 177 22.69 -0.62 -4.54
N ILE A 178 21.91 0.07 -5.38
CA ILE A 178 21.59 -0.35 -6.74
C ILE A 178 22.85 -0.40 -7.62
N LEU A 179 23.66 0.67 -7.60
CA LEU A 179 24.89 0.74 -8.38
C LEU A 179 25.89 -0.34 -7.91
N SER A 180 26.10 -0.47 -6.60
CA SER A 180 26.99 -1.51 -6.04
C SER A 180 26.52 -2.92 -6.40
N ALA A 181 25.21 -3.17 -6.40
CA ALA A 181 24.66 -4.46 -6.81
C ALA A 181 24.86 -4.71 -8.32
N ALA A 182 24.70 -3.69 -9.16
CA ALA A 182 24.99 -3.78 -10.59
C ALA A 182 26.47 -4.06 -10.85
N ASP A 183 27.38 -3.35 -10.18
CA ASP A 183 28.82 -3.56 -10.23
C ASP A 183 29.23 -4.97 -9.80
N ALA A 184 28.73 -5.43 -8.65
CA ALA A 184 29.10 -6.72 -8.08
C ALA A 184 28.62 -7.92 -8.92
N THR A 185 27.56 -7.74 -9.72
CA THR A 185 26.92 -8.82 -10.48
C THR A 185 27.14 -8.73 -11.98
N GLY A 186 27.61 -7.58 -12.50
CA GLY A 186 27.75 -7.33 -13.94
C GLY A 186 26.41 -7.31 -14.70
N ARG A 187 25.28 -7.14 -13.99
CA ARG A 187 23.94 -7.16 -14.57
C ARG A 187 23.67 -5.90 -15.38
N THR A 188 22.91 -6.06 -16.47
CA THR A 188 22.35 -4.94 -17.24
C THR A 188 21.38 -4.18 -16.35
N LEU A 189 21.46 -2.85 -16.29
CA LEU A 189 20.64 -2.02 -15.42
C LEU A 189 19.82 -1.04 -16.26
N VAL A 190 18.51 -1.07 -16.13
CA VAL A 190 17.61 -0.08 -16.75
C VAL A 190 16.80 0.60 -15.66
N ILE A 191 16.97 1.91 -15.53
CA ILE A 191 16.28 2.72 -14.52
C ILE A 191 15.33 3.66 -15.23
N ALA A 192 14.05 3.65 -14.85
CA ALA A 192 13.14 4.73 -15.15
C ALA A 192 13.07 5.66 -13.94
N ASP A 193 13.41 6.92 -14.12
CA ASP A 193 13.32 7.93 -13.07
C ASP A 193 13.12 9.32 -13.70
N HIS A 194 12.53 10.23 -12.93
CA HIS A 194 12.43 11.65 -13.30
C HIS A 194 13.55 12.49 -12.64
N ARG A 195 14.27 11.92 -11.66
CA ARG A 195 15.41 12.54 -10.98
C ARG A 195 16.69 12.36 -11.77
N LEU A 196 16.84 13.08 -12.87
CA LEU A 196 17.96 12.95 -13.79
C LEU A 196 19.32 13.13 -13.10
N ASP A 197 19.46 14.19 -12.29
CA ASP A 197 20.70 14.51 -11.57
C ASP A 197 21.20 13.36 -10.68
N ALA A 198 20.30 12.51 -10.19
CA ALA A 198 20.70 11.36 -9.39
C ALA A 198 21.42 10.33 -10.26
N TRP A 199 21.02 10.13 -11.50
CA TRP A 199 21.49 9.00 -12.32
C TRP A 199 22.47 9.41 -13.42
N TRP A 200 22.38 10.64 -13.92
CA TRP A 200 23.00 11.11 -15.17
C TRP A 200 24.44 10.65 -15.36
N ASP A 201 25.31 10.93 -14.39
CA ASP A 201 26.76 10.70 -14.51
C ASP A 201 27.18 9.22 -14.42
N GLU A 202 26.28 8.32 -14.02
CA GLU A 202 26.57 6.88 -13.82
C GLU A 202 26.06 6.01 -14.97
N MET A 203 25.36 6.60 -15.93
CA MET A 203 24.63 5.90 -16.98
C MET A 203 25.41 5.92 -18.28
N ASP A 204 25.52 4.77 -18.93
CA ASP A 204 26.21 4.67 -20.22
C ASP A 204 25.36 5.27 -21.36
N ARG A 205 24.05 5.36 -21.15
CA ARG A 205 23.06 5.72 -22.18
C ARG A 205 21.79 6.31 -21.56
N VAL A 206 21.25 7.33 -22.20
CA VAL A 206 19.98 7.97 -21.83
C VAL A 206 19.01 7.83 -23.00
N ILE A 207 17.81 7.33 -22.70
CA ILE A 207 16.70 7.23 -23.65
C ILE A 207 15.59 8.15 -23.16
N VAL A 208 15.22 9.13 -23.96
CA VAL A 208 14.18 10.10 -23.62
C VAL A 208 12.89 9.73 -24.34
N LEU A 209 11.86 9.41 -23.58
CA LEU A 209 10.53 9.13 -24.08
C LEU A 209 9.69 10.39 -24.12
N GLY A 210 9.09 10.65 -25.28
CA GLY A 210 8.14 11.74 -25.49
C GLY A 210 6.68 11.30 -25.43
N PRO A 211 5.75 12.20 -25.79
CA PRO A 211 4.32 11.91 -25.79
C PRO A 211 3.98 10.74 -26.71
N GLY A 212 3.12 9.83 -26.24
CA GLY A 212 2.76 8.61 -26.96
C GLY A 212 3.85 7.52 -26.96
N GLY A 213 4.84 7.64 -26.08
CA GLY A 213 5.88 6.63 -25.84
C GLY A 213 6.83 6.44 -27.00
N ARG A 214 7.11 7.52 -27.75
CA ARG A 214 8.12 7.55 -28.82
C ARG A 214 9.47 7.90 -28.24
N ILE A 215 10.54 7.32 -28.78
CA ILE A 215 11.91 7.70 -28.44
C ILE A 215 12.23 9.02 -29.13
N LEU A 216 12.50 10.06 -28.35
CA LEU A 216 12.94 11.38 -28.84
C LEU A 216 14.45 11.46 -28.95
N ALA A 217 15.16 10.88 -27.98
CA ALA A 217 16.61 10.82 -27.96
C ALA A 217 17.08 9.49 -27.38
N ASP A 218 18.23 9.02 -27.88
CA ASP A 218 18.83 7.75 -27.53
C ASP A 218 20.34 7.81 -27.80
N ASP A 219 21.11 8.28 -26.82
CA ASP A 219 22.55 8.47 -26.93
C ASP A 219 23.23 8.46 -25.55
N THR A 220 24.55 8.67 -25.48
CA THR A 220 25.27 8.86 -24.21
C THR A 220 24.90 10.19 -23.56
N PRO A 221 24.98 10.33 -22.22
CA PRO A 221 24.61 11.57 -21.52
C PRO A 221 25.25 12.84 -22.09
N GLU A 222 26.49 12.79 -22.59
CA GLU A 222 27.22 13.94 -23.14
C GLU A 222 26.73 14.36 -24.53
N ARG A 223 26.06 13.46 -25.25
CA ARG A 223 25.59 13.67 -26.62
C ARG A 223 24.11 14.05 -26.68
N ILE A 224 23.41 13.95 -25.56
CA ILE A 224 22.03 14.43 -25.42
C ILE A 224 22.01 15.96 -25.49
N ASP A 225 21.38 16.50 -26.54
CA ASP A 225 21.30 17.93 -26.79
C ASP A 225 20.26 18.62 -25.88
N LEU A 226 20.73 19.10 -24.73
CA LEU A 226 19.93 19.86 -23.76
C LEU A 226 19.54 21.27 -24.24
N HIS A 227 19.76 21.63 -25.51
CA HIS A 227 19.22 22.86 -26.09
C HIS A 227 17.89 22.66 -26.83
N GLN A 228 17.48 21.41 -27.05
CA GLN A 228 16.21 21.11 -27.74
C GLN A 228 15.02 21.37 -26.82
N PRO A 229 14.09 22.27 -27.19
CA PRO A 229 12.95 22.62 -26.34
C PRO A 229 12.08 21.41 -25.98
N GLU A 230 11.73 20.59 -26.97
CA GLU A 230 10.90 19.38 -26.76
C GLU A 230 11.55 18.42 -25.76
N LEU A 231 12.87 18.24 -25.88
CA LEU A 231 13.65 17.40 -24.98
C LEU A 231 13.71 17.98 -23.56
N LEU A 232 14.01 19.28 -23.44
CA LEU A 232 14.03 19.99 -22.16
C LEU A 232 12.71 19.83 -21.41
N CYS A 233 11.59 19.83 -22.13
CA CYS A 233 10.29 19.67 -21.54
C CYS A 233 10.05 18.25 -21.01
N GLU A 234 10.35 17.24 -21.81
CA GLU A 234 10.23 15.84 -21.38
C GLU A 234 11.20 15.49 -20.24
N LEU A 235 12.37 16.11 -20.21
CA LEU A 235 13.33 16.01 -19.11
C LEU A 235 12.91 16.83 -17.88
N GLY A 236 11.87 17.66 -17.97
CA GLY A 236 11.45 18.56 -16.89
C GLY A 236 12.43 19.71 -16.59
N LEU A 237 13.35 19.96 -17.52
CA LEU A 237 14.36 21.01 -17.45
C LEU A 237 13.89 22.34 -18.06
N ALA A 238 12.81 22.33 -18.85
CA ALA A 238 12.26 23.54 -19.47
C ALA A 238 11.90 24.60 -18.43
N ILE A 239 12.39 25.83 -18.62
CA ILE A 239 12.18 26.97 -17.71
C ILE A 239 10.83 27.66 -17.99
N GLU A 240 10.32 27.55 -19.22
CA GLU A 240 9.00 28.04 -19.62
C GLU A 240 8.01 26.86 -19.79
N PRO A 241 6.69 27.05 -19.58
CA PRO A 241 5.71 25.99 -19.73
C PRO A 241 5.73 25.48 -21.17
N CYS A 242 6.09 24.20 -21.33
CA CYS A 242 6.08 23.58 -22.63
C CYS A 242 4.66 23.48 -23.16
N SER A 243 4.36 24.27 -24.19
CA SER A 243 3.14 24.20 -25.00
C SER A 243 1.85 23.98 -24.21
N ALA A 244 1.54 24.85 -23.26
CA ALA A 244 0.14 25.20 -23.00
C ALA A 244 -0.18 26.45 -23.83
N PRO A 245 -1.40 26.58 -24.40
CA PRO A 245 -1.79 27.84 -25.04
C PRO A 245 -1.53 28.98 -24.05
N PRO A 246 -1.04 30.14 -24.52
CA PRO A 246 -0.71 31.25 -23.65
C PRO A 246 -1.90 31.50 -22.73
N ALA A 247 -1.63 31.53 -21.41
CA ALA A 247 -2.65 31.93 -20.45
C ALA A 247 -3.27 33.22 -20.99
N PRO A 248 -4.62 33.31 -21.12
CA PRO A 248 -5.22 34.60 -21.41
C PRO A 248 -4.65 35.58 -20.39
N ALA A 249 -4.14 36.71 -20.88
CA ALA A 249 -3.50 37.74 -20.07
C ALA A 249 -4.28 37.86 -18.76
N SER A 250 -3.58 37.69 -17.64
CA SER A 250 -4.19 37.73 -16.31
C SER A 250 -5.20 38.87 -16.30
N PRO A 251 -6.51 38.62 -16.13
CA PRO A 251 -7.42 39.71 -15.93
C PRO A 251 -6.87 40.46 -14.71
N ALA A 252 -6.60 41.74 -14.91
CA ALA A 252 -6.22 42.66 -13.84
C ALA A 252 -7.08 42.33 -12.62
N SER A 253 -6.44 41.97 -11.51
CA SER A 253 -6.99 41.65 -10.18
C SER A 253 -8.35 40.91 -10.20
N PRO A 254 -8.50 39.73 -9.55
CA PRO A 254 -9.80 39.08 -9.49
C PRO A 254 -10.86 40.11 -9.10
N PRO A 255 -12.00 40.21 -9.83
CA PRO A 255 -13.07 41.09 -9.40
C PRO A 255 -13.32 40.73 -7.95
N ALA A 256 -13.20 41.74 -7.08
CA ALA A 256 -13.29 41.59 -5.64
C ALA A 256 -14.33 40.51 -5.34
N ALA A 257 -13.92 39.46 -4.64
CA ALA A 257 -14.79 38.41 -4.15
C ALA A 257 -15.86 39.05 -3.25
N SER A 258 -16.85 39.63 -3.90
CA SER A 258 -18.02 40.25 -3.32
C SER A 258 -19.11 39.22 -3.44
N ALA A 259 -19.61 38.84 -2.26
CA ALA A 259 -20.61 37.81 -2.02
C ALA A 259 -20.08 36.36 -2.10
N LEU A 260 -19.32 35.95 -1.08
CA LEU A 260 -19.69 34.83 -0.19
C LEU A 260 -18.63 34.66 0.93
N HIS A 261 -18.97 35.27 2.09
CA HIS A 261 -18.48 35.03 3.46
C HIS A 261 -17.06 35.52 3.83
N ASP A 262 -17.02 36.26 4.95
CA ASP A 262 -15.88 36.89 5.61
C ASP A 262 -14.66 35.97 5.68
N ARG A 263 -13.65 36.23 4.84
CA ARG A 263 -12.28 35.84 5.18
C ARG A 263 -11.77 36.86 6.21
N PRO A 264 -11.23 36.44 7.37
CA PRO A 264 -10.50 37.39 8.22
C PRO A 264 -9.42 38.02 7.36
N ALA A 265 -9.35 39.36 7.38
CA ALA A 265 -8.38 40.10 6.57
C ALA A 265 -6.99 39.47 6.72
N ALA A 266 -6.24 39.39 5.61
CA ALA A 266 -4.88 38.82 5.53
C ALA A 266 -3.82 39.48 6.44
N HIS A 267 -4.26 40.31 7.39
CA HIS A 267 -3.46 41.11 8.33
C HIS A 267 -3.95 40.93 9.78
N SER A 268 -4.76 39.90 10.08
CA SER A 268 -5.11 39.55 11.46
C SER A 268 -3.90 38.98 12.19
N SER A 269 -3.49 39.59 13.29
CA SER A 269 -2.38 39.13 14.13
C SER A 269 -2.69 37.86 14.93
N ALA A 270 -3.98 37.46 15.01
CA ALA A 270 -4.39 36.25 15.71
C ALA A 270 -4.09 34.99 14.85
N PRO A 271 -3.54 33.92 15.45
CA PRO A 271 -3.30 32.66 14.74
C PRO A 271 -4.62 32.02 14.33
N VAL A 272 -4.67 31.46 13.11
CA VAL A 272 -5.81 30.65 12.62
C VAL A 272 -5.74 29.23 13.19
N LEU A 273 -4.52 28.78 13.50
CA LEU A 273 -4.26 27.52 14.15
C LEU A 273 -3.17 27.73 15.22
N ASP A 274 -3.44 27.36 16.45
CA ASP A 274 -2.48 27.40 17.56
C ASP A 274 -2.62 26.12 18.38
N VAL A 275 -1.65 25.21 18.23
CA VAL A 275 -1.63 23.92 18.91
C VAL A 275 -0.44 23.89 19.85
N ASN A 276 -0.74 23.93 21.15
CA ASN A 276 0.21 23.87 22.25
C ASN A 276 -0.10 22.64 23.11
N GLY A 277 0.64 21.54 22.95
CA GLY A 277 0.39 20.35 23.77
C GLY A 277 1.31 19.16 23.51
N ALA A 278 1.48 18.33 24.55
CA ALA A 278 2.07 17.01 24.41
C ALA A 278 1.12 16.16 23.56
N LEU A 279 1.55 15.77 22.37
CA LEU A 279 0.79 14.89 21.47
C LEU A 279 0.86 13.44 21.97
N ALA A 280 0.38 13.19 23.19
CA ALA A 280 0.46 11.90 23.84
C ALA A 280 -0.76 11.03 23.50
N GLU A 281 -0.59 10.12 22.52
CA GLU A 281 -1.14 8.75 22.53
C GLU A 281 -0.63 7.97 21.31
N SER A 282 0.69 7.79 21.22
CA SER A 282 1.40 6.71 20.49
C SER A 282 2.90 6.96 20.59
N ASP A 283 3.70 5.89 20.61
CA ASP A 283 5.18 5.89 20.77
C ASP A 283 5.98 6.69 19.71
N LEU A 284 5.34 7.56 18.92
CA LEU A 284 5.92 8.24 17.76
C LEU A 284 6.27 9.71 17.99
N LEU A 285 5.57 10.42 18.88
CA LEU A 285 5.82 11.84 19.18
C LEU A 285 6.01 11.99 20.70
N ALA A 286 7.27 11.92 21.15
CA ALA A 286 7.61 11.99 22.59
C ALA A 286 7.76 13.42 23.11
N GLU A 287 7.67 14.43 22.24
CA GLU A 287 7.85 15.84 22.59
C GLU A 287 6.57 16.65 22.34
N THR A 288 6.40 17.69 23.14
CA THR A 288 5.42 18.76 22.95
C THR A 288 5.75 19.48 21.64
N VAL A 289 4.90 19.31 20.62
CA VAL A 289 5.08 20.02 19.34
C VAL A 289 4.19 21.25 19.34
N HIS A 290 4.80 22.41 19.15
CA HIS A 290 4.11 23.70 19.07
C HIS A 290 3.99 24.10 17.59
N VAL A 291 2.76 24.08 17.07
CA VAL A 291 2.47 24.50 15.68
C VAL A 291 1.53 25.69 15.73
N THR A 292 2.00 26.83 15.26
CA THR A 292 1.21 28.06 15.13
C THR A 292 1.24 28.52 13.69
N ALA A 293 0.09 28.88 13.13
CA ALA A 293 -0.06 29.33 11.75
C ALA A 293 -1.01 30.54 11.67
N HIS A 294 -0.56 31.60 11.01
CA HIS A 294 -1.29 32.84 10.72
C HIS A 294 -1.81 32.83 9.28
N PRO A 295 -2.78 33.71 8.93
CA PRO A 295 -3.26 33.83 7.56
C PRO A 295 -2.12 34.16 6.60
N GLY A 296 -1.92 33.33 5.58
CA GLY A 296 -0.85 33.51 4.61
C GLY A 296 0.52 32.95 5.03
N ASP A 297 0.64 32.24 6.15
CA ASP A 297 1.86 31.52 6.50
C ASP A 297 1.99 30.23 5.67
N LEU A 298 3.22 29.88 5.28
CA LEU A 298 3.67 28.55 4.89
C LEU A 298 4.53 27.96 6.04
N VAL A 299 3.93 27.03 6.77
CA VAL A 299 4.61 26.25 7.82
C VAL A 299 4.98 24.88 7.26
N VAL A 300 6.25 24.50 7.35
CA VAL A 300 6.72 23.20 6.86
C VAL A 300 7.12 22.28 8.02
N LEU A 301 6.60 21.05 8.00
CA LEU A 301 6.98 19.98 8.91
C LEU A 301 8.06 19.12 8.24
N THR A 302 9.30 19.23 8.71
CA THR A 302 10.45 18.46 8.18
C THR A 302 10.83 17.33 9.14
N GLY A 303 11.72 16.45 8.68
CA GLY A 303 12.27 15.36 9.49
C GLY A 303 12.15 13.99 8.80
N PRO A 304 12.95 12.97 9.18
CA PRO A 304 13.08 11.73 8.44
C PRO A 304 11.77 11.00 8.13
N SER A 305 11.77 10.13 7.12
CA SER A 305 10.62 9.26 6.81
C SER A 305 10.20 8.45 8.04
N GLY A 306 8.90 8.43 8.34
CA GLY A 306 8.36 7.67 9.47
C GLY A 306 8.51 8.33 10.85
N VAL A 307 9.05 9.56 10.95
CA VAL A 307 9.12 10.32 12.22
C VAL A 307 7.74 10.71 12.77
N GLY A 308 6.70 10.70 11.93
CA GLY A 308 5.32 10.99 12.34
C GLY A 308 4.71 12.25 11.73
N LYS A 309 5.29 12.82 10.67
CA LYS A 309 4.77 14.01 9.96
C LYS A 309 3.28 13.91 9.60
N SER A 310 2.89 12.85 8.88
CA SER A 310 1.50 12.59 8.50
C SER A 310 0.60 12.38 9.72
N THR A 311 1.11 11.73 10.79
CA THR A 311 0.38 11.57 12.04
C THR A 311 0.10 12.91 12.72
N LEU A 312 1.08 13.83 12.72
CA LEU A 312 0.93 15.19 13.22
C LEU A 312 -0.12 15.96 12.42
N LEU A 313 -0.01 15.97 11.07
CA LEU A 313 -1.01 16.62 10.20
C LEU A 313 -2.44 16.11 10.48
N ARG A 314 -2.61 14.79 10.66
CA ARG A 314 -3.91 14.19 10.96
C ARG A 314 -4.49 14.62 12.30
N ARG A 315 -3.65 15.02 13.27
CA ARG A 315 -4.11 15.58 14.55
C ARG A 315 -4.52 17.05 14.39
N LEU A 316 -3.79 17.83 13.60
CA LEU A 316 -4.14 19.22 13.29
C LEU A 316 -5.52 19.36 12.61
N ILE A 317 -6.03 18.29 11.98
CA ILE A 317 -7.37 18.25 11.39
C ILE A 317 -8.47 18.57 12.40
N ASP A 318 -8.34 18.10 13.64
CA ASP A 318 -9.39 18.23 14.66
C ASP A 318 -9.36 19.60 15.39
N GLU A 319 -8.32 20.42 15.14
CA GLU A 319 -8.03 21.67 15.86
C GLU A 319 -8.66 22.92 15.20
N GLY A 320 -9.17 22.81 13.97
CA GLY A 320 -9.77 23.95 13.28
C GLY A 320 -10.39 23.65 11.91
N PRO A 321 -11.06 24.63 11.28
CA PRO A 321 -11.63 24.48 9.95
C PRO A 321 -10.53 24.41 8.90
N CYS A 322 -10.07 23.20 8.58
CA CYS A 322 -9.00 22.95 7.62
C CYS A 322 -9.48 22.17 6.40
N SER A 323 -8.81 22.36 5.27
CA SER A 323 -8.79 21.43 4.14
C SER A 323 -7.57 20.52 4.28
N PHE A 324 -7.69 19.27 3.82
CA PHE A 324 -6.60 18.30 3.88
C PHE A 324 -6.39 17.67 2.51
N LEU A 325 -5.15 17.72 2.03
CA LEU A 325 -4.70 17.01 0.84
C LEU A 325 -3.84 15.81 1.27
N PRO A 326 -4.33 14.57 1.10
CA PRO A 326 -3.54 13.38 1.40
C PRO A 326 -2.42 13.16 0.38
N GLN A 327 -1.42 12.36 0.76
CA GLN A 327 -0.31 11.95 -0.10
C GLN A 327 -0.77 11.27 -1.39
N ASN A 328 -1.82 10.44 -1.31
CA ASN A 328 -2.44 9.84 -2.49
C ASN A 328 -3.71 10.64 -2.88
N PRO A 329 -3.74 11.32 -4.04
CA PRO A 329 -4.92 12.07 -4.47
C PRO A 329 -6.18 11.21 -4.66
N GLU A 330 -6.01 9.97 -5.14
CA GLU A 330 -7.13 9.11 -5.59
C GLU A 330 -8.11 8.75 -4.47
N ILE A 331 -7.62 8.63 -3.24
CA ILE A 331 -8.46 8.28 -2.08
C ILE A 331 -9.41 9.43 -1.68
N SER A 332 -9.20 10.62 -2.24
CA SER A 332 -10.10 11.76 -2.04
C SER A 332 -11.36 11.70 -2.89
N PHE A 333 -11.35 10.93 -3.98
CA PHE A 333 -12.41 10.98 -4.99
C PHE A 333 -13.65 10.15 -4.62
N CYS A 334 -14.82 10.73 -4.88
CA CYS A 334 -16.14 10.13 -4.65
C CYS A 334 -17.18 10.41 -5.73
N ALA A 335 -16.89 11.25 -6.72
CA ALA A 335 -17.78 11.59 -7.82
C ALA A 335 -17.40 10.90 -9.14
N SER A 336 -18.34 10.89 -10.08
CA SER A 336 -18.16 10.32 -11.43
C SER A 336 -17.65 11.33 -12.46
N THR A 337 -17.63 12.63 -12.12
CA THR A 337 -17.11 13.71 -12.97
C THR A 337 -16.15 14.61 -12.19
N VAL A 338 -15.18 15.21 -12.88
CA VAL A 338 -14.23 16.18 -12.33
C VAL A 338 -14.95 17.35 -11.64
N LEU A 339 -15.99 17.91 -12.28
CA LEU A 339 -16.80 18.96 -11.70
C LEU A 339 -17.57 18.49 -10.47
N GLY A 340 -18.18 17.30 -10.55
CA GLY A 340 -18.90 16.71 -9.43
C GLY A 340 -17.97 16.46 -8.24
N GLU A 341 -16.70 16.15 -8.48
CA GLU A 341 -15.70 15.92 -7.44
C GLU A 341 -15.32 17.22 -6.71
N ALA A 342 -15.09 18.30 -7.46
CA ALA A 342 -14.85 19.63 -6.89
C ALA A 342 -16.06 20.14 -6.08
N MET A 343 -17.28 19.82 -6.53
CA MET A 343 -18.54 20.16 -5.84
C MET A 343 -18.91 19.21 -4.68
N ALA A 344 -18.19 18.10 -4.49
CA ALA A 344 -18.62 17.07 -3.53
C ALA A 344 -18.58 17.55 -2.07
N THR A 345 -17.76 18.55 -1.77
CA THR A 345 -17.70 19.18 -0.45
C THR A 345 -18.98 20.02 -0.22
N PRO A 346 -19.77 19.77 0.84
CA PRO A 346 -21.01 20.51 1.06
C PRO A 346 -20.79 22.01 1.20
N GLY A 347 -21.62 22.80 0.52
CA GLY A 347 -21.54 24.27 0.53
C GLY A 347 -20.73 24.86 -0.63
N VAL A 348 -20.04 24.03 -1.43
CA VAL A 348 -19.36 24.47 -2.65
C VAL A 348 -20.39 24.65 -3.77
N THR A 349 -20.45 25.86 -4.35
CA THR A 349 -21.30 26.12 -5.54
C THR A 349 -20.61 25.65 -6.81
N GLU A 350 -21.37 25.48 -7.89
CA GLU A 350 -20.79 25.15 -9.19
C GLU A 350 -19.81 26.23 -9.68
N GLU A 351 -20.09 27.52 -9.44
CA GLU A 351 -19.16 28.59 -9.82
C GLU A 351 -17.84 28.49 -9.06
N ALA A 352 -17.89 28.25 -7.75
CA ALA A 352 -16.69 28.09 -6.92
C ALA A 352 -15.88 26.85 -7.35
N ALA A 353 -16.55 25.74 -7.65
CA ALA A 353 -15.91 24.53 -8.16
C ALA A 353 -15.23 24.76 -9.52
N ARG A 354 -15.92 25.43 -10.46
CA ARG A 354 -15.34 25.78 -11.77
C ARG A 354 -14.16 26.71 -11.62
N ALA A 355 -14.25 27.73 -10.77
CA ALA A 355 -13.16 28.65 -10.50
C ALA A 355 -11.93 27.90 -9.94
N ALA A 356 -12.12 26.97 -9.00
CA ALA A 356 -11.03 26.14 -8.48
C ALA A 356 -10.41 25.26 -9.58
N LEU A 357 -11.21 24.66 -10.46
CA LEU A 357 -10.72 23.85 -11.59
C LEU A 357 -9.95 24.67 -12.64
N GLU A 358 -10.36 25.92 -12.89
CA GLU A 358 -9.63 26.83 -13.77
C GLU A 358 -8.29 27.26 -13.14
N GLN A 359 -8.26 27.56 -11.84
CA GLN A 359 -7.02 27.89 -11.12
C GLN A 359 -5.96 26.80 -11.25
N VAL A 360 -6.39 25.54 -11.28
CA VAL A 360 -5.51 24.38 -11.44
C VAL A 360 -5.43 23.89 -12.89
N ARG A 361 -5.91 24.67 -13.88
CA ARG A 361 -5.80 24.40 -15.32
C ARG A 361 -6.40 23.06 -15.81
N ILE A 362 -7.41 22.53 -15.13
CA ILE A 362 -8.15 21.32 -15.56
C ILE A 362 -9.64 21.58 -15.80
N GLY A 363 -10.05 22.83 -15.97
CA GLY A 363 -11.44 23.23 -16.25
C GLY A 363 -12.02 22.55 -17.51
N HIS A 364 -11.20 22.37 -18.55
CA HIS A 364 -11.59 21.67 -19.78
C HIS A 364 -11.96 20.18 -19.57
N LEU A 365 -11.54 19.58 -18.45
CA LEU A 365 -11.83 18.19 -18.09
C LEU A 365 -13.06 18.07 -17.17
N ALA A 366 -13.84 19.13 -16.95
CA ALA A 366 -14.96 19.15 -16.01
C ALA A 366 -15.94 17.95 -16.10
N GLN A 367 -16.15 17.40 -17.30
CA GLN A 367 -17.04 16.25 -17.53
C GLN A 367 -16.32 14.89 -17.60
N ALA A 368 -14.99 14.87 -17.57
CA ALA A 368 -14.20 13.65 -17.56
C ALA A 368 -14.38 12.89 -16.23
N ASN A 369 -14.13 11.60 -16.26
CA ASN A 369 -14.15 10.78 -15.04
C ASN A 369 -12.84 10.98 -14.25
N PRO A 370 -12.89 11.31 -12.93
CA PRO A 370 -11.69 11.52 -12.11
C PRO A 370 -10.67 10.37 -12.17
N PHE A 371 -11.14 9.13 -12.29
CA PHE A 371 -10.29 7.94 -12.32
C PHE A 371 -9.64 7.68 -13.68
N THR A 372 -10.03 8.43 -14.73
CA THR A 372 -9.42 8.35 -16.07
C THR A 372 -8.34 9.40 -16.31
N LEU A 373 -8.21 10.36 -15.40
CA LEU A 373 -7.17 11.39 -15.42
C LEU A 373 -5.77 10.81 -15.24
N SER A 374 -4.76 11.48 -15.77
CA SER A 374 -3.35 11.23 -15.44
C SER A 374 -3.07 11.54 -13.96
N GLY A 375 -2.01 10.95 -13.37
CA GLY A 375 -1.68 11.17 -11.95
C GLY A 375 -1.47 12.66 -11.59
N GLY A 376 -0.87 13.45 -12.49
CA GLY A 376 -0.72 14.89 -12.31
C GLY A 376 -2.07 15.63 -12.33
N GLU A 377 -2.96 15.29 -13.26
CA GLU A 377 -4.32 15.85 -13.31
C GLU A 377 -5.17 15.43 -12.11
N GLN A 378 -5.04 14.19 -11.62
CA GLN A 378 -5.67 13.75 -10.38
C GLN A 378 -5.19 14.59 -9.19
N ARG A 379 -3.89 14.90 -9.10
CA ARG A 379 -3.37 15.75 -8.03
C ARG A 379 -3.91 17.18 -8.12
N ARG A 380 -3.98 17.74 -9.33
CA ARG A 380 -4.61 19.04 -9.59
C ARG A 380 -6.09 19.04 -9.18
N LEU A 381 -6.84 17.98 -9.49
CA LEU A 381 -8.22 17.81 -9.06
C LEU A 381 -8.35 17.72 -7.54
N ALA A 382 -7.51 16.93 -6.87
CA ALA A 382 -7.55 16.81 -5.43
C ALA A 382 -7.26 18.15 -4.73
N PHE A 383 -6.32 18.93 -5.27
CA PHE A 383 -6.05 20.28 -4.79
C PHE A 383 -7.26 21.20 -5.01
N ALA A 384 -7.86 21.21 -6.21
CA ALA A 384 -9.07 21.97 -6.51
C ALA A 384 -10.23 21.61 -5.57
N ALA A 385 -10.45 20.31 -5.33
CA ALA A 385 -11.50 19.83 -4.44
C ALA A 385 -11.26 20.21 -2.97
N ALA A 386 -9.99 20.32 -2.55
CA ALA A 386 -9.60 20.80 -1.22
C ALA A 386 -9.81 22.32 -1.07
N THR A 387 -9.42 23.11 -2.08
CA THR A 387 -9.47 24.57 -2.03
C THR A 387 -10.84 25.16 -2.39
N ALA A 388 -11.69 24.44 -3.11
CA ALA A 388 -13.04 24.89 -3.49
C ALA A 388 -13.94 25.24 -2.30
N SER A 389 -13.67 24.65 -1.12
CA SER A 389 -14.40 24.94 0.13
C SER A 389 -13.91 26.18 0.88
N ASN A 390 -12.91 26.86 0.34
CA ASN A 390 -12.37 28.14 0.81
C ASN A 390 -12.04 28.19 2.31
N ARG A 391 -11.51 27.09 2.86
CA ARG A 391 -11.15 27.02 4.28
C ARG A 391 -9.88 27.80 4.58
N PRO A 392 -9.75 28.37 5.80
CA PRO A 392 -8.62 29.26 6.13
C PRO A 392 -7.31 28.53 6.38
N VAL A 393 -7.34 27.20 6.59
CA VAL A 393 -6.15 26.35 6.77
C VAL A 393 -6.12 25.27 5.69
N LEU A 394 -4.96 25.07 5.05
CA LEU A 394 -4.70 24.01 4.09
C LEU A 394 -3.57 23.11 4.59
N LEU A 395 -3.90 21.87 4.93
CA LEU A 395 -2.96 20.85 5.37
C LEU A 395 -2.55 19.98 4.18
N LEU A 396 -1.25 19.81 3.94
CA LEU A 396 -0.71 19.09 2.78
C LEU A 396 0.25 17.98 3.25
N ASP A 397 -0.05 16.74 2.90
CA ASP A 397 0.81 15.59 3.21
C ASP A 397 1.64 15.20 1.98
N GLU A 398 2.93 15.53 1.98
CA GLU A 398 3.90 15.22 0.91
C GLU A 398 3.42 15.61 -0.52
N PRO A 399 3.02 16.88 -0.74
CA PRO A 399 2.29 17.30 -1.94
C PRO A 399 3.10 17.16 -3.24
N THR A 400 4.43 17.23 -3.17
CA THR A 400 5.32 17.19 -4.34
C THR A 400 5.94 15.82 -4.60
N VAL A 401 5.71 14.84 -3.73
CA VAL A 401 6.39 13.54 -3.81
C VAL A 401 5.92 12.73 -5.02
N GLY A 402 6.88 12.14 -5.74
CA GLY A 402 6.65 11.31 -6.92
C GLY A 402 6.16 12.09 -8.14
N LEU A 403 6.37 13.40 -8.19
CA LEU A 403 6.04 14.23 -9.35
C LEU A 403 7.29 14.50 -10.17
N ASP A 404 7.12 14.45 -11.49
CA ASP A 404 8.12 15.00 -12.41
C ASP A 404 8.31 16.51 -12.16
N PRO A 405 9.45 17.10 -12.60
CA PRO A 405 9.77 18.49 -12.33
C PRO A 405 8.71 19.51 -12.77
N LEU A 406 7.98 19.27 -13.87
CA LEU A 406 6.94 20.19 -14.34
C LEU A 406 5.70 20.11 -13.44
N ALA A 407 5.21 18.90 -13.17
CA ALA A 407 4.08 18.70 -12.26
C ALA A 407 4.39 19.20 -10.85
N ARG A 408 5.64 19.05 -10.39
CA ARG A 408 6.11 19.59 -9.11
C ARG A 408 6.00 21.11 -9.08
N ARG A 409 6.49 21.81 -10.10
CA ARG A 409 6.39 23.28 -10.20
C ARG A 409 4.94 23.75 -10.18
N ASP A 410 4.05 23.09 -10.94
CA ASP A 410 2.62 23.41 -10.94
C ASP A 410 2.03 23.33 -9.52
N VAL A 411 2.36 22.28 -8.75
CA VAL A 411 1.89 22.13 -7.36
C VAL A 411 2.45 23.22 -6.46
N LEU A 412 3.74 23.57 -6.60
CA LEU A 412 4.35 24.67 -5.84
C LEU A 412 3.67 26.01 -6.12
N ASP A 413 3.39 26.31 -7.38
CA ASP A 413 2.69 27.53 -7.78
C ASP A 413 1.26 27.58 -7.23
N MET A 414 0.57 26.45 -7.21
CA MET A 414 -0.75 26.32 -6.59
C MET A 414 -0.71 26.55 -5.08
N ILE A 415 0.33 26.08 -4.39
CA ILE A 415 0.54 26.32 -2.95
C ILE A 415 0.78 27.82 -2.69
N ARG A 416 1.68 28.44 -3.46
CA ARG A 416 1.96 29.88 -3.38
C ARG A 416 0.69 30.71 -3.61
N ALA A 417 -0.12 30.36 -4.61
CA ALA A 417 -1.37 31.05 -4.88
C ALA A 417 -2.37 30.98 -3.70
N GLN A 418 -2.43 29.86 -2.97
CA GLN A 418 -3.27 29.77 -1.76
C GLN A 418 -2.72 30.62 -0.61
N ARG A 419 -1.39 30.56 -0.39
CA ARG A 419 -0.70 31.38 0.60
C ARG A 419 -0.95 32.87 0.35
N ASP A 420 -0.72 33.32 -0.88
CA ASP A 420 -0.88 34.73 -1.29
C ASP A 420 -2.36 35.18 -1.23
N ALA A 421 -3.30 34.24 -1.32
CA ALA A 421 -4.72 34.47 -1.07
C ALA A 421 -5.09 34.51 0.43
N GLY A 422 -4.13 34.43 1.34
CA GLY A 422 -4.30 34.52 2.80
C GLY A 422 -4.67 33.20 3.48
N VAL A 423 -4.53 32.06 2.80
CA VAL A 423 -4.73 30.72 3.41
C VAL A 423 -3.46 30.34 4.17
N ALA A 424 -3.61 29.89 5.42
CA ALA A 424 -2.51 29.31 6.17
C ALA A 424 -2.20 27.90 5.65
N VAL A 425 -1.02 27.68 5.11
CA VAL A 425 -0.58 26.40 4.54
C VAL A 425 0.33 25.68 5.53
N ILE A 426 0.03 24.43 5.85
CA ILE A 426 0.90 23.57 6.65
C ILE A 426 1.23 22.32 5.84
N ALA A 427 2.49 22.16 5.45
CA ALA A 427 2.93 21.08 4.59
C ALA A 427 3.92 20.15 5.30
N ALA A 428 3.61 18.85 5.36
CA ALA A 428 4.65 17.84 5.59
C ALA A 428 5.39 17.64 4.26
N THR A 429 6.68 17.96 4.22
CA THR A 429 7.46 17.84 2.99
C THR A 429 8.96 17.78 3.26
N HIS A 430 9.68 17.22 2.30
CA HIS A 430 11.14 17.28 2.18
C HIS A 430 11.61 18.16 1.01
N ASP A 431 10.68 18.79 0.29
CA ASP A 431 11.00 19.55 -0.90
C ASP A 431 11.80 20.81 -0.54
N PRO A 432 13.03 20.96 -1.07
CA PRO A 432 13.88 22.10 -0.73
C PRO A 432 13.28 23.44 -1.15
N GLY A 433 12.42 23.46 -2.18
CA GLY A 433 11.72 24.67 -2.62
C GLY A 433 10.70 25.15 -1.60
N LEU A 434 9.87 24.25 -1.06
CA LEU A 434 8.92 24.61 0.01
C LEU A 434 9.64 24.96 1.31
N VAL A 435 10.69 24.23 1.67
CA VAL A 435 11.47 24.52 2.88
C VAL A 435 12.13 25.90 2.79
N ALA A 436 12.69 26.27 1.63
CA ALA A 436 13.32 27.57 1.42
C ALA A 436 12.33 28.75 1.46
N GLU A 437 11.07 28.51 1.12
CA GLU A 437 10.01 29.52 1.12
C GLU A 437 9.20 29.59 2.42
N ALA A 438 9.41 28.64 3.33
CA ALA A 438 8.65 28.55 4.56
C ALA A 438 8.97 29.71 5.50
N GLU A 439 7.93 30.40 5.99
CA GLU A 439 8.07 31.37 7.07
C GLU A 439 8.48 30.67 8.38
N ARG A 440 8.13 29.38 8.52
CA ARG A 440 8.51 28.57 9.68
C ARG A 440 8.75 27.11 9.32
N GLU A 441 9.90 26.59 9.73
CA GLU A 441 10.21 25.17 9.72
C GLU A 441 9.99 24.57 11.13
N VAL A 442 9.27 23.45 11.20
CA VAL A 442 9.07 22.66 12.41
C VAL A 442 9.76 21.30 12.20
N PRO A 443 11.04 21.16 12.60
CA PRO A 443 11.76 19.91 12.45
C PRO A 443 11.24 18.89 13.47
N LEU A 444 10.76 17.75 12.98
CA LEU A 444 10.43 16.60 13.81
C LEU A 444 11.67 15.72 13.97
N VAL A 445 12.07 15.52 15.21
CA VAL A 445 13.17 14.64 15.57
C VAL A 445 12.61 13.28 15.99
N PRO A 446 13.22 12.15 15.58
CA PRO A 446 12.85 10.85 16.12
C PRO A 446 12.96 10.86 17.65
N SER A 447 11.93 10.42 18.36
CA SER A 447 12.01 10.18 19.80
C SER A 447 13.27 9.36 20.12
N ALA A 448 13.98 9.68 21.21
CA ALA A 448 15.24 9.03 21.63
C ALA A 448 15.15 7.48 21.69
N SER A 449 13.94 6.93 21.83
CA SER A 449 13.62 5.50 21.70
C SER A 449 13.99 4.88 20.33
N ARG A 450 14.05 5.68 19.25
CA ARG A 450 14.38 5.24 17.87
C ARG A 450 15.81 5.57 17.45
N SER A 451 16.42 6.64 17.96
CA SER A 451 17.80 7.03 17.60
C SER A 451 18.85 6.05 18.11
N ASP A 452 18.63 5.46 19.30
CA ASP A 452 19.53 4.45 19.88
C ASP A 452 19.51 3.11 19.15
N MET A 453 18.50 2.87 18.30
CA MET A 453 18.40 1.66 17.49
C MET A 453 19.20 1.76 16.18
N HIS A 454 19.49 2.98 15.70
CA HIS A 454 20.11 3.24 14.39
C HIS A 454 21.61 3.56 14.45
N ARG A 455 22.23 3.59 15.65
CA ARG A 455 23.61 4.10 15.81
C ARG A 455 24.62 3.16 16.47
N ARG A 456 24.32 1.86 16.68
CA ARG A 456 25.32 0.94 17.23
C ARG A 456 26.18 0.32 16.12
N PRO A 457 27.51 0.58 16.09
CA PRO A 457 28.45 -0.30 15.41
C PRO A 457 28.43 -1.67 16.08
N ALA A 458 28.79 -2.70 15.31
CA ALA A 458 28.67 -4.12 15.65
C ALA A 458 29.63 -4.63 16.76
N ASP A 459 29.88 -3.86 17.82
CA ASP A 459 30.70 -4.31 18.95
C ASP A 459 29.85 -4.62 20.19
N GLY A 460 30.05 -5.83 20.70
CA GLY A 460 29.20 -6.46 21.70
C GLY A 460 29.11 -5.69 23.02
N ALA A 461 27.90 -5.24 23.38
CA ALA A 461 27.44 -5.07 24.75
C ALA A 461 25.92 -4.89 24.81
N ALA A 462 25.30 -5.62 25.74
CA ALA A 462 23.91 -5.58 26.22
C ALA A 462 22.92 -4.68 25.45
N SER A 463 21.94 -5.33 24.81
CA SER A 463 20.79 -4.71 24.15
C SER A 463 19.92 -3.93 25.15
N ALA A 464 19.79 -2.62 24.96
CA ALA A 464 18.71 -1.86 25.56
C ALA A 464 17.36 -2.34 24.97
N PRO A 465 16.28 -2.38 25.76
CA PRO A 465 15.01 -2.93 25.30
C PRO A 465 14.38 -2.01 24.25
N ILE A 466 14.34 -2.48 23.01
CA ILE A 466 13.53 -1.94 21.92
C ILE A 466 12.12 -1.65 22.47
N PRO A 467 11.50 -0.48 22.16
CA PRO A 467 10.11 -0.22 22.52
C PRO A 467 9.28 -1.39 22.03
N ARG A 468 8.72 -2.12 22.99
CA ARG A 468 7.91 -3.29 22.70
C ARG A 468 6.67 -2.77 22.00
N VAL A 469 6.66 -2.80 20.66
CA VAL A 469 5.42 -3.02 19.90
C VAL A 469 4.69 -4.06 20.72
N ARG A 470 3.51 -3.75 21.27
CA ARG A 470 2.74 -4.66 22.12
C ARG A 470 2.50 -5.93 21.30
N ARG A 471 3.45 -6.85 21.35
CA ARG A 471 3.34 -8.17 20.77
C ARG A 471 2.13 -8.73 21.49
N SER A 472 1.11 -9.08 20.70
CA SER A 472 0.00 -9.82 21.29
C SER A 472 0.63 -11.01 22.02
N PRO A 473 0.19 -11.31 23.26
CA PRO A 473 0.84 -12.35 24.05
C PRO A 473 0.91 -13.63 23.21
N VAL A 474 2.11 -14.20 23.10
CA VAL A 474 2.32 -15.43 22.33
C VAL A 474 1.54 -16.51 23.04
N VAL A 475 0.63 -17.15 22.31
CA VAL A 475 -0.20 -18.23 22.83
C VAL A 475 0.30 -19.56 22.27
N PRO A 476 0.08 -20.68 22.99
CA PRO A 476 0.54 -21.99 22.54
C PRO A 476 0.10 -22.33 21.10
N ALA A 477 -1.12 -21.93 20.71
CA ALA A 477 -1.65 -22.17 19.36
C ALA A 477 -0.82 -21.49 18.24
N ASP A 478 -0.08 -20.41 18.52
CA ASP A 478 0.79 -19.76 17.51
C ASP A 478 1.95 -20.68 17.05
N GLY A 479 2.27 -21.71 17.85
CA GLY A 479 3.28 -22.72 17.54
C GLY A 479 2.73 -24.00 16.89
N MET A 480 1.40 -24.13 16.76
CA MET A 480 0.77 -25.30 16.15
C MET A 480 0.83 -25.22 14.62
N ASN A 481 0.86 -26.37 13.96
CA ASN A 481 0.68 -26.47 12.53
C ASN A 481 -0.75 -26.02 12.16
N PRO A 482 -0.93 -25.08 11.21
CA PRO A 482 -2.26 -24.59 10.84
C PRO A 482 -3.24 -25.68 10.40
N LEU A 483 -2.76 -26.80 9.83
CA LEU A 483 -3.63 -27.91 9.46
C LEU A 483 -4.24 -28.60 10.68
N VAL A 484 -3.51 -28.66 11.79
CA VAL A 484 -4.03 -29.22 13.06
C VAL A 484 -5.07 -28.29 13.64
N ILE A 485 -4.86 -26.97 13.57
CA ILE A 485 -5.84 -25.98 14.00
C ILE A 485 -7.15 -26.13 13.20
N ILE A 486 -7.06 -26.25 11.87
CA ILE A 486 -8.23 -26.48 11.00
C ILE A 486 -8.86 -27.84 11.32
N ALA A 487 -8.07 -28.89 11.55
CA ALA A 487 -8.59 -30.20 11.90
C ALA A 487 -9.39 -30.18 13.22
N VAL A 488 -8.97 -29.40 14.23
CA VAL A 488 -9.74 -29.21 15.47
C VAL A 488 -11.09 -28.55 15.18
N ALA A 489 -11.10 -27.49 14.36
CA ALA A 489 -12.34 -26.82 13.96
C ALA A 489 -13.28 -27.74 13.16
N LEU A 490 -12.75 -28.54 12.23
CA LEU A 490 -13.51 -29.54 11.48
C LEU A 490 -14.03 -30.66 12.37
N ALA A 491 -13.24 -31.14 13.33
CA ALA A 491 -13.65 -32.14 14.30
C ALA A 491 -14.78 -31.64 15.20
N ALA A 492 -14.71 -30.37 15.64
CA ALA A 492 -15.80 -29.73 16.38
C ALA A 492 -17.08 -29.64 15.54
N ALA A 493 -16.95 -29.28 14.27
CA ALA A 493 -18.05 -29.25 13.33
C ALA A 493 -18.71 -30.64 13.16
N ILE A 494 -17.90 -31.69 12.96
CA ILE A 494 -18.38 -33.08 12.84
C ILE A 494 -19.01 -33.56 14.16
N GLY A 495 -18.36 -33.33 15.29
CA GLY A 495 -18.85 -33.73 16.61
C GLY A 495 -20.18 -33.05 16.98
N SER A 496 -20.43 -31.85 16.48
CA SER A 496 -21.70 -31.14 16.70
C SER A 496 -22.93 -31.89 16.17
N PHE A 497 -22.79 -32.76 15.16
CA PHE A 497 -23.90 -33.57 14.65
C PHE A 497 -24.44 -34.59 15.67
N ALA A 498 -23.64 -34.94 16.69
CA ALA A 498 -24.09 -35.80 17.78
C ALA A 498 -24.99 -35.08 18.80
N VAL A 499 -25.08 -33.75 18.76
CA VAL A 499 -25.91 -32.97 19.69
C VAL A 499 -27.38 -33.12 19.35
N ASP A 500 -28.11 -33.99 20.03
CA ASP A 500 -29.58 -34.15 19.89
C ASP A 500 -30.34 -33.85 21.19
N SER A 501 -29.62 -33.56 22.27
CA SER A 501 -30.17 -33.23 23.58
C SER A 501 -29.42 -32.09 24.25
N LEU A 502 -30.05 -31.46 25.24
CA LEU A 502 -29.47 -30.35 26.01
C LEU A 502 -28.15 -30.76 26.68
N LEU A 503 -28.07 -31.98 27.23
CA LEU A 503 -26.88 -32.46 27.94
C LEU A 503 -25.71 -32.66 26.97
N VAL A 504 -25.94 -33.32 25.84
CA VAL A 504 -24.90 -33.50 24.81
C VAL A 504 -24.45 -32.15 24.26
N GLY A 505 -25.38 -31.22 24.05
CA GLY A 505 -25.08 -29.85 23.62
C GLY A 505 -24.24 -29.08 24.63
N ALA A 506 -24.56 -29.19 25.92
CA ALA A 506 -23.81 -28.52 26.99
C ALA A 506 -22.38 -29.06 27.08
N VAL A 507 -22.21 -30.39 27.02
CA VAL A 507 -20.87 -31.01 26.99
C VAL A 507 -20.09 -30.56 25.75
N ALA A 508 -20.67 -30.68 24.55
CA ALA A 508 -20.01 -30.26 23.31
C ALA A 508 -19.61 -28.78 23.33
N ALA A 509 -20.47 -27.88 23.81
CA ALA A 509 -20.16 -26.47 23.94
C ALA A 509 -19.04 -26.21 24.97
N SER A 510 -19.05 -26.92 26.10
CA SER A 510 -18.02 -26.80 27.15
C SER A 510 -16.63 -27.21 26.71
N LEU A 511 -16.50 -28.09 25.70
CA LEU A 511 -15.20 -28.46 25.13
C LEU A 511 -14.48 -27.23 24.54
N THR A 512 -15.21 -26.18 24.16
CA THR A 512 -14.61 -24.90 23.74
C THR A 512 -13.68 -24.32 24.82
N LEU A 513 -13.95 -24.56 26.11
CA LEU A 513 -13.10 -24.11 27.22
C LEU A 513 -11.71 -24.74 27.19
N LEU A 514 -11.55 -25.93 26.59
CA LEU A 514 -10.25 -26.57 26.42
C LEU A 514 -9.36 -25.80 25.44
N VAL A 515 -9.96 -25.09 24.50
CA VAL A 515 -9.26 -24.33 23.45
C VAL A 515 -8.87 -22.92 23.91
N VAL A 516 -9.64 -22.35 24.84
CA VAL A 516 -9.41 -21.01 25.41
C VAL A 516 -7.96 -20.80 25.89
N PRO A 517 -7.35 -21.67 26.74
CA PRO A 517 -5.98 -21.45 27.21
C PRO A 517 -4.92 -21.59 26.10
N LEU A 518 -5.24 -22.26 24.98
CA LEU A 518 -4.32 -22.40 23.84
C LEU A 518 -4.30 -21.17 22.94
N ALA A 519 -5.40 -20.42 22.83
CA ALA A 519 -5.55 -19.38 21.80
C ALA A 519 -6.04 -18.01 22.31
N ALA A 520 -6.63 -17.92 23.50
CA ALA A 520 -7.17 -16.67 24.01
C ALA A 520 -6.05 -15.73 24.49
N ARG A 521 -5.83 -14.66 23.74
CA ARG A 521 -4.82 -13.65 24.08
C ARG A 521 -5.29 -12.68 25.17
N THR A 522 -6.56 -12.28 25.13
CA THR A 522 -7.19 -11.40 26.13
C THR A 522 -8.69 -11.72 26.25
N PRO A 523 -9.31 -11.52 27.43
CA PRO A 523 -10.74 -11.78 27.61
C PRO A 523 -11.62 -10.90 26.70
N LYS A 524 -11.21 -9.65 26.46
CA LYS A 524 -11.91 -8.73 25.55
C LYS A 524 -11.94 -9.24 24.11
N ARG A 525 -10.82 -9.75 23.58
CA ARG A 525 -10.76 -10.31 22.22
C ARG A 525 -11.56 -11.60 22.11
N LEU A 526 -11.47 -12.46 23.12
CA LEU A 526 -12.26 -13.69 23.19
C LEU A 526 -13.76 -13.37 23.14
N GLY A 527 -14.22 -12.43 23.98
CA GLY A 527 -15.61 -11.98 24.00
C GLY A 527 -16.08 -11.40 22.67
N LEU A 528 -15.28 -10.56 22.03
CA LEU A 528 -15.60 -9.98 20.71
C LEU A 528 -15.74 -11.03 19.60
N ARG A 529 -15.00 -12.15 19.68
CA ARG A 529 -15.07 -13.25 18.70
C ARG A 529 -16.24 -14.19 18.93
N LEU A 530 -16.52 -14.49 20.20
CA LEU A 530 -17.65 -15.33 20.56
C LEU A 530 -18.97 -14.59 20.42
N LEU A 531 -18.98 -13.25 20.45
CA LEU A 531 -20.21 -12.45 20.35
C LEU A 531 -21.04 -12.75 19.08
N PRO A 532 -20.51 -12.71 17.84
CA PRO A 532 -21.27 -13.10 16.66
C PRO A 532 -21.79 -14.54 16.72
N VAL A 533 -21.00 -15.47 17.26
CA VAL A 533 -21.37 -16.89 17.41
C VAL A 533 -22.52 -17.05 18.40
N SER A 534 -22.43 -16.39 19.55
CA SER A 534 -23.48 -16.38 20.57
C SER A 534 -24.77 -15.72 20.06
N LEU A 535 -24.66 -14.62 19.32
CA LEU A 535 -25.82 -13.97 18.70
C LEU A 535 -26.49 -14.88 17.65
N ALA A 536 -25.70 -15.56 16.83
CA ALA A 536 -26.22 -16.54 15.88
C ALA A 536 -26.91 -17.72 16.59
N ALA A 537 -26.31 -18.22 17.68
CA ALA A 537 -26.88 -19.31 18.48
C ALA A 537 -28.20 -18.89 19.14
N LEU A 538 -28.27 -17.70 19.72
CA LEU A 538 -29.50 -17.14 20.29
C LEU A 538 -30.57 -16.91 19.21
N SER A 539 -30.17 -16.41 18.03
CA SER A 539 -31.07 -16.23 16.90
C SER A 539 -31.63 -17.58 16.41
N LEU A 540 -30.81 -18.64 16.38
CA LEU A 540 -31.25 -19.98 16.04
C LEU A 540 -32.18 -20.57 17.09
N ALA A 541 -31.89 -20.42 18.38
CA ALA A 541 -32.82 -20.80 19.46
C ALA A 541 -34.17 -20.12 19.27
N TRP A 542 -34.17 -18.80 19.08
CA TRP A 542 -35.40 -18.03 18.87
C TRP A 542 -36.19 -18.49 17.65
N SER A 543 -35.51 -18.71 16.53
CA SER A 543 -36.13 -19.22 15.31
C SER A 543 -36.71 -20.62 15.51
N THR A 544 -36.01 -21.47 16.26
CA THR A 544 -36.47 -22.83 16.59
C THR A 544 -37.71 -22.79 17.49
N LEU A 545 -37.77 -21.89 18.48
CA LEU A 545 -38.97 -21.69 19.32
C LEU A 545 -40.18 -21.31 18.46
N LEU A 546 -40.00 -20.33 17.56
CA LEU A 546 -41.06 -19.83 16.69
C LEU A 546 -41.57 -20.89 15.71
N LEU A 547 -40.67 -21.70 15.16
CA LEU A 547 -40.97 -22.67 14.10
C LEU A 547 -41.29 -24.08 14.61
N SER A 548 -41.08 -24.37 15.90
CA SER A 548 -41.27 -25.72 16.47
C SER A 548 -42.71 -26.24 16.40
N GLY A 549 -43.69 -25.34 16.27
CA GLY A 549 -45.12 -25.68 16.34
C GLY A 549 -45.57 -26.18 17.72
N ARG A 550 -44.69 -26.14 18.74
CA ARG A 550 -44.98 -26.59 20.11
C ARG A 550 -45.41 -25.42 21.01
N PRO A 551 -46.23 -25.66 22.03
CA PRO A 551 -46.59 -24.64 23.01
C PRO A 551 -45.35 -24.09 23.74
N TRP A 552 -45.30 -22.77 23.93
CA TRP A 552 -44.16 -22.11 24.56
C TRP A 552 -44.08 -22.36 26.07
N GLY A 553 -45.17 -22.83 26.68
CA GLY A 553 -45.19 -23.21 28.10
C GLY A 553 -44.52 -24.56 28.38
N GLU A 554 -44.19 -25.35 27.35
CA GLU A 554 -43.56 -26.65 27.53
C GLU A 554 -42.05 -26.53 27.67
N ALA A 555 -41.51 -27.13 28.73
CA ALA A 555 -40.06 -27.21 28.95
C ALA A 555 -39.33 -27.91 27.79
N ALA A 556 -39.99 -28.86 27.10
CA ALA A 556 -39.45 -29.56 25.95
C ALA A 556 -39.18 -28.64 24.74
N THR A 557 -40.00 -27.60 24.56
CA THR A 557 -39.84 -26.60 23.48
C THR A 557 -38.58 -25.77 23.70
N TRP A 558 -38.35 -25.34 24.95
CA TRP A 558 -37.15 -24.61 25.35
C TRP A 558 -35.90 -25.50 25.32
N ALA A 559 -36.02 -26.76 25.72
CA ALA A 559 -34.91 -27.71 25.66
C ALA A 559 -34.43 -27.95 24.22
N LEU A 560 -35.37 -28.08 23.27
CA LEU A 560 -35.06 -28.22 21.84
C LEU A 560 -34.36 -26.97 21.28
N ALA A 561 -34.89 -25.79 21.57
CA ALA A 561 -34.28 -24.53 21.11
C ALA A 561 -32.87 -24.34 21.70
N ALA A 562 -32.69 -24.66 22.99
CA ALA A 562 -31.40 -24.59 23.66
C ALA A 562 -30.41 -25.63 23.11
N SER A 563 -30.84 -26.85 22.78
CA SER A 563 -29.95 -27.84 22.17
C SER A 563 -29.47 -27.43 20.79
N GLU A 564 -30.32 -26.83 19.94
CA GLU A 564 -29.91 -26.32 18.63
C GLU A 564 -28.96 -25.12 18.74
N ALA A 565 -29.19 -24.21 19.69
CA ALA A 565 -28.25 -23.13 19.98
C ALA A 565 -26.88 -23.65 20.45
N LEU A 566 -26.87 -24.64 21.35
CA LEU A 566 -25.64 -25.27 21.82
C LEU A 566 -24.93 -26.05 20.71
N ARG A 567 -25.67 -26.69 19.81
CA ARG A 567 -25.12 -27.33 18.61
C ARG A 567 -24.40 -26.31 17.73
N LEU A 568 -25.05 -25.20 17.39
CA LEU A 568 -24.42 -24.14 16.58
C LEU A 568 -23.21 -23.53 17.28
N PHE A 569 -23.30 -23.31 18.59
CA PHE A 569 -22.18 -22.81 19.37
C PHE A 569 -21.00 -23.79 19.36
N ALA A 570 -21.24 -25.09 19.62
CA ALA A 570 -20.21 -26.13 19.57
C ALA A 570 -19.60 -26.30 18.16
N PHE A 571 -20.41 -26.09 17.12
CA PHE A 571 -19.97 -26.12 15.72
C PHE A 571 -19.00 -24.98 15.37
N VAL A 572 -19.30 -23.73 15.74
CA VAL A 572 -18.50 -22.55 15.32
C VAL A 572 -17.45 -22.11 16.35
N ALA A 573 -17.77 -22.17 17.65
CA ALA A 573 -17.00 -21.48 18.69
C ALA A 573 -15.53 -21.95 18.79
N PRO A 574 -15.20 -23.25 18.76
CA PRO A 574 -13.80 -23.70 18.80
C PRO A 574 -12.97 -23.13 17.65
N GLY A 575 -13.52 -23.12 16.43
CA GLY A 575 -12.88 -22.52 15.26
C GLY A 575 -12.72 -21.00 15.39
N ALA A 576 -13.74 -20.29 15.88
CA ALA A 576 -13.68 -18.84 16.09
C ALA A 576 -12.60 -18.42 17.12
N VAL A 577 -12.41 -19.23 18.17
CA VAL A 577 -11.35 -19.04 19.18
C VAL A 577 -9.98 -19.29 18.55
N LEU A 578 -9.81 -20.38 17.81
CA LEU A 578 -8.55 -20.77 17.18
C LEU A 578 -8.12 -19.90 16.00
N ALA A 579 -9.05 -19.23 15.33
CA ALA A 579 -8.78 -18.46 14.12
C ALA A 579 -7.72 -17.35 14.32
N GLU A 580 -7.45 -16.89 15.55
CA GLU A 580 -6.37 -15.90 15.81
C GLU A 580 -4.96 -16.47 15.58
N ALA A 581 -4.80 -17.77 15.79
CA ALA A 581 -3.52 -18.45 15.70
C ALA A 581 -3.19 -18.92 14.27
N VAL A 582 -4.15 -18.83 13.34
CA VAL A 582 -3.95 -19.22 11.95
C VAL A 582 -3.19 -18.11 11.21
N ASP A 583 -1.92 -18.36 10.96
CA ASP A 583 -1.10 -17.54 10.06
C ASP A 583 -1.40 -17.91 8.59
N PRO A 584 -1.88 -16.98 7.75
CA PRO A 584 -2.21 -17.25 6.34
C PRO A 584 -1.04 -17.80 5.50
N THR A 585 0.18 -17.38 5.81
CA THR A 585 1.38 -17.80 5.08
C THR A 585 1.75 -19.23 5.46
N ARG A 586 1.76 -19.54 6.76
CA ARG A 586 2.00 -20.91 7.23
C ARG A 586 0.90 -21.85 6.76
N LEU A 587 -0.35 -21.39 6.70
CA LEU A 587 -1.46 -22.17 6.19
C LEU A 587 -1.27 -22.51 4.70
N GLY A 588 -1.00 -21.51 3.86
CA GLY A 588 -0.74 -21.72 2.43
C GLY A 588 0.43 -22.70 2.20
N GLN A 589 1.51 -22.54 2.96
CA GLN A 589 2.67 -23.45 2.95
C GLN A 589 2.29 -24.87 3.37
N ALA A 590 1.53 -25.05 4.45
CA ALA A 590 1.14 -26.36 4.95
C ALA A 590 0.20 -27.08 3.97
N LEU A 591 -0.78 -26.36 3.38
CA LEU A 591 -1.67 -26.89 2.35
C LEU A 591 -0.88 -27.35 1.11
N ALA A 592 0.07 -26.54 0.64
CA ALA A 592 0.90 -26.91 -0.49
C ALA A 592 1.81 -28.12 -0.19
N GLN A 593 2.47 -28.14 0.96
CA GLN A 593 3.49 -29.16 1.28
C GLN A 593 2.88 -30.50 1.73
N HIS A 594 1.80 -30.48 2.52
CA HIS A 594 1.20 -31.71 3.07
C HIS A 594 0.00 -32.20 2.26
N LEU A 595 -0.85 -31.31 1.74
CA LEU A 595 -2.02 -31.68 0.95
C LEU A 595 -1.77 -31.58 -0.56
N ARG A 596 -0.57 -31.19 -1.00
CA ARG A 596 -0.18 -31.05 -2.42
C ARG A 596 -1.13 -30.14 -3.22
N MET A 597 -1.69 -29.13 -2.56
CA MET A 597 -2.47 -28.10 -3.26
C MET A 597 -1.56 -27.33 -4.24
N PRO A 598 -2.11 -26.83 -5.38
CA PRO A 598 -1.32 -26.12 -6.37
C PRO A 598 -0.58 -24.92 -5.75
N ALA A 599 0.76 -24.92 -5.86
CA ALA A 599 1.61 -23.93 -5.19
C ALA A 599 1.27 -22.48 -5.59
N ARG A 600 0.94 -22.27 -6.88
CA ARG A 600 0.53 -20.95 -7.40
C ARG A 600 -0.75 -20.43 -6.75
N ALA A 601 -1.76 -21.30 -6.62
CA ALA A 601 -3.02 -20.94 -5.97
C ALA A 601 -2.80 -20.60 -4.49
N MET A 602 -1.95 -21.36 -3.79
CA MET A 602 -1.61 -21.09 -2.39
C MET A 602 -0.83 -19.78 -2.22
N ALA A 603 0.13 -19.49 -3.11
CA ALA A 603 0.89 -18.24 -3.08
C ALA A 603 -0.01 -17.02 -3.31
N ALA A 604 -0.89 -17.07 -4.32
CA ALA A 604 -1.85 -16.01 -4.62
C ALA A 604 -2.84 -15.79 -3.47
N MET A 605 -3.35 -16.88 -2.87
CA MET A 605 -4.20 -16.81 -1.69
C MET A 605 -3.47 -16.14 -0.51
N THR A 606 -2.22 -16.52 -0.24
CA THR A 606 -1.41 -15.89 0.82
C THR A 606 -1.19 -14.41 0.54
N ALA A 607 -0.79 -14.03 -0.67
CA ALA A 607 -0.58 -12.64 -1.06
C ALA A 607 -1.86 -11.80 -0.91
N GLY A 608 -3.01 -12.35 -1.29
CA GLY A 608 -4.32 -11.73 -1.09
C GLY A 608 -4.70 -11.57 0.38
N LEU A 609 -4.47 -12.59 1.21
CA LEU A 609 -4.75 -12.53 2.66
C LEU A 609 -3.84 -11.55 3.40
N VAL A 610 -2.56 -11.49 3.04
CA VAL A 610 -1.58 -10.53 3.56
C VAL A 610 -2.05 -9.10 3.29
N ARG A 611 -2.63 -8.85 2.12
CA ARG A 611 -3.14 -7.53 1.73
C ARG A 611 -4.36 -7.06 2.52
N VAL A 612 -5.13 -7.95 3.13
CA VAL A 612 -6.31 -7.58 3.95
C VAL A 612 -5.91 -6.65 5.11
N GLY A 613 -4.71 -6.80 5.67
CA GLY A 613 -4.19 -5.90 6.70
C GLY A 613 -4.12 -4.44 6.23
N HIS A 614 -3.73 -4.22 4.98
CA HIS A 614 -3.59 -2.90 4.38
C HIS A 614 -4.95 -2.23 4.08
N ILE A 615 -5.97 -3.02 3.72
CA ILE A 615 -7.33 -2.53 3.44
C ILE A 615 -7.89 -1.72 4.62
N ARG A 616 -7.58 -2.12 5.86
CA ARG A 616 -8.02 -1.40 7.06
C ARG A 616 -7.41 0.00 7.18
N ALA A 617 -6.12 0.14 6.87
CA ALA A 617 -5.44 1.43 6.92
C ALA A 617 -6.05 2.39 5.88
N GLN A 618 -6.21 1.90 4.65
CA GLN A 618 -6.86 2.64 3.56
C GLN A 618 -8.29 3.04 3.90
N TRP A 619 -9.07 2.13 4.49
CA TRP A 619 -10.44 2.44 4.95
C TRP A 619 -10.47 3.59 5.96
N SER A 620 -9.55 3.59 6.92
CA SER A 620 -9.48 4.66 7.92
C SER A 620 -9.14 6.02 7.30
N GLU A 621 -8.30 6.02 6.26
CA GLU A 621 -7.89 7.23 5.56
C GLU A 621 -9.02 7.80 4.68
N ILE A 622 -9.72 6.94 3.92
CA ILE A 622 -10.90 7.33 3.14
C ILE A 622 -11.97 7.96 4.05
N LEU A 623 -12.22 7.35 5.21
CA LEU A 623 -13.20 7.89 6.17
C LEU A 623 -12.73 9.20 6.80
N LEU A 624 -11.42 9.37 7.05
CA LEU A 624 -10.85 10.62 7.54
C LEU A 624 -11.07 11.74 6.52
N ILE A 625 -10.70 11.54 5.25
CA ILE A 625 -10.84 12.54 4.19
C ILE A 625 -12.31 12.96 4.01
N ARG A 626 -13.23 12.00 4.01
CA ARG A 626 -14.67 12.28 3.92
C ARG A 626 -15.18 13.08 5.12
N ARG A 627 -14.66 12.80 6.31
CA ARG A 627 -14.97 13.56 7.53
C ARG A 627 -14.47 14.99 7.42
N VAL A 628 -13.21 15.19 7.02
CA VAL A 628 -12.64 16.54 6.81
C VAL A 628 -13.49 17.31 5.82
N ARG A 629 -13.80 16.72 4.67
CA ARG A 629 -14.62 17.36 3.63
C ARG A 629 -16.12 17.45 3.99
N GLY A 630 -16.57 16.86 5.10
CA GLY A 630 -17.98 16.86 5.50
C GLY A 630 -18.92 16.06 4.58
N ILE A 631 -18.38 15.22 3.70
CA ILE A 631 -19.12 14.47 2.69
C ILE A 631 -20.06 13.46 3.36
N HIS A 632 -21.34 13.50 2.99
CA HIS A 632 -22.39 12.60 3.48
C HIS A 632 -22.49 12.49 5.02
N ARG A 633 -22.06 13.50 5.78
CA ARG A 633 -22.07 13.51 7.26
C ARG A 633 -23.44 13.13 7.87
N ARG A 634 -24.53 13.49 7.20
CA ARG A 634 -25.91 13.22 7.64
C ARG A 634 -26.51 11.90 7.15
N ASN A 635 -25.83 11.18 6.25
CA ASN A 635 -26.33 9.94 5.66
C ASN A 635 -25.23 8.85 5.72
N PRO A 636 -25.20 8.03 6.80
CA PRO A 636 -24.15 7.04 7.00
C PRO A 636 -24.15 5.98 5.89
N VAL A 637 -25.32 5.63 5.33
CA VAL A 637 -25.43 4.65 4.24
C VAL A 637 -24.67 5.13 3.01
N LYS A 638 -24.89 6.38 2.57
CA LYS A 638 -24.16 6.96 1.43
C LYS A 638 -22.68 7.13 1.73
N LEU A 639 -22.32 7.50 2.96
CA LEU A 639 -20.93 7.62 3.39
C LEU A 639 -20.18 6.30 3.24
N TYR A 640 -20.73 5.21 3.80
CA TYR A 640 -20.10 3.90 3.75
C TYR A 640 -20.15 3.28 2.35
N ALA A 641 -21.28 3.36 1.63
CA ALA A 641 -21.39 2.83 0.27
C ALA A 641 -20.37 3.45 -0.69
N GLY A 642 -20.23 4.78 -0.67
CA GLY A 642 -19.21 5.43 -1.49
C GLY A 642 -17.79 5.05 -1.06
N ALA A 643 -17.54 4.84 0.24
CA ALA A 643 -16.19 4.54 0.75
C ALA A 643 -15.80 3.14 0.34
N THR A 644 -16.76 2.22 0.34
CA THR A 644 -16.60 0.85 -0.16
C THR A 644 -16.27 0.86 -1.65
N LEU A 645 -16.90 1.71 -2.46
CA LEU A 645 -16.57 1.83 -3.88
C LEU A 645 -15.15 2.36 -4.10
N THR A 646 -14.75 3.44 -3.42
CA THR A 646 -13.36 3.95 -3.48
C THR A 646 -12.36 2.88 -3.07
N LEU A 647 -12.63 2.17 -1.98
CA LEU A 647 -11.79 1.07 -1.50
C LEU A 647 -11.70 -0.06 -2.52
N LEU A 648 -12.81 -0.43 -3.16
CA LEU A 648 -12.85 -1.49 -4.17
C LEU A 648 -12.02 -1.13 -5.41
N VAL A 649 -12.13 0.09 -5.92
CA VAL A 649 -11.36 0.55 -7.08
C VAL A 649 -9.86 0.54 -6.74
N TRP A 650 -9.51 1.05 -5.56
CA TRP A 650 -8.13 1.08 -5.09
C TRP A 650 -7.56 -0.34 -4.90
N THR A 651 -8.34 -1.25 -4.30
CA THR A 651 -7.90 -2.63 -4.10
C THR A 651 -7.73 -3.36 -5.42
N LEU A 652 -8.61 -3.14 -6.41
CA LEU A 652 -8.48 -3.73 -7.74
C LEU A 652 -7.19 -3.26 -8.44
N ARG A 653 -6.92 -1.96 -8.48
CA ARG A 653 -5.70 -1.41 -9.12
C ARG A 653 -4.41 -1.87 -8.45
N GLY A 654 -4.37 -1.87 -7.11
CA GLY A 654 -3.20 -2.39 -6.42
C GLY A 654 -3.07 -3.91 -6.55
N ALA A 655 -4.14 -4.66 -6.85
CA ALA A 655 -4.05 -6.12 -7.10
C ALA A 655 -3.38 -6.38 -8.44
N GLU A 656 -3.73 -5.59 -9.46
CA GLU A 656 -3.08 -5.61 -10.76
C GLU A 656 -1.57 -5.32 -10.62
N THR A 657 -1.21 -4.28 -9.87
CA THR A 657 0.21 -3.96 -9.62
C THR A 657 0.93 -5.06 -8.85
N GLN A 658 0.26 -5.66 -7.85
CA GLN A 658 0.82 -6.77 -7.08
C GLN A 658 1.00 -8.03 -7.93
N ALA A 659 0.09 -8.30 -8.87
CA ALA A 659 0.22 -9.40 -9.82
C ALA A 659 1.46 -9.21 -10.72
N VAL A 660 1.66 -8.01 -11.26
CA VAL A 660 2.88 -7.67 -12.02
C VAL A 660 4.14 -7.85 -11.16
N ALA A 661 4.11 -7.43 -9.89
CA ALA A 661 5.23 -7.62 -8.97
C ALA A 661 5.50 -9.11 -8.66
N MET A 662 4.45 -9.93 -8.55
CA MET A 662 4.59 -11.38 -8.38
C MET A 662 5.20 -12.03 -9.64
N ASP A 663 4.74 -11.64 -10.83
CA ASP A 663 5.25 -12.18 -12.10
C ASP A 663 6.67 -11.71 -12.40
N ALA A 664 7.02 -10.47 -12.01
CA ALA A 664 8.39 -9.99 -11.95
C ALA A 664 9.30 -10.91 -11.11
N ARG A 665 8.75 -11.53 -10.07
CA ARG A 665 9.46 -12.50 -9.22
C ARG A 665 9.23 -13.95 -9.65
N GLY A 666 8.87 -14.19 -10.92
CA GLY A 666 8.77 -15.52 -11.52
C GLY A 666 7.49 -16.30 -11.24
N PHE A 667 6.45 -15.67 -10.70
CA PHE A 667 5.21 -16.36 -10.30
C PHE A 667 4.45 -17.04 -11.45
N ALA A 668 4.32 -16.39 -12.61
CA ALA A 668 3.57 -16.93 -13.75
C ALA A 668 4.14 -18.26 -14.30
N GLU A 669 5.46 -18.41 -14.35
CA GLU A 669 6.14 -19.59 -14.93
C GLU A 669 6.44 -20.69 -13.91
N ALA A 670 6.39 -20.40 -12.60
CA ALA A 670 6.71 -21.36 -11.56
C ALA A 670 5.68 -22.52 -11.51
N LYS A 671 5.99 -23.62 -12.21
CA LYS A 671 5.21 -24.88 -12.15
C LYS A 671 5.40 -25.61 -10.83
N ASP A 672 6.66 -25.73 -10.41
CA ASP A 672 7.06 -26.21 -9.10
C ASP A 672 7.76 -25.09 -8.34
N ARG A 673 7.57 -25.08 -7.02
CA ARG A 673 8.06 -24.03 -6.11
C ARG A 673 8.72 -24.69 -4.90
N THR A 674 9.92 -24.26 -4.53
CA THR A 674 10.51 -24.63 -3.24
C THR A 674 9.91 -23.78 -2.13
N TRP A 675 10.12 -24.18 -0.87
CA TRP A 675 9.59 -23.43 0.26
C TRP A 675 10.71 -23.12 1.25
N ALA A 676 10.92 -21.84 1.51
CA ALA A 676 11.93 -21.32 2.42
C ALA A 676 11.76 -21.88 3.84
N HIS A 677 10.51 -22.13 4.22
CA HIS A 677 10.17 -22.81 5.46
C HIS A 677 9.45 -24.12 5.17
N ARG A 678 9.96 -25.20 5.77
CA ARG A 678 9.28 -26.48 5.78
C ARG A 678 8.16 -26.45 6.82
N SER A 679 6.95 -26.80 6.41
CA SER A 679 5.86 -27.10 7.33
C SER A 679 6.22 -28.37 8.08
N ARG A 680 6.37 -28.27 9.40
CA ARG A 680 6.70 -29.40 10.28
C ARG A 680 5.60 -29.54 11.32
N PHE A 681 5.41 -30.77 11.79
CA PHE A 681 4.64 -31.02 13.00
C PHE A 681 5.54 -30.84 14.21
N HIS A 682 5.10 -30.04 15.17
CA HIS A 682 5.75 -29.75 16.43
C HIS A 682 5.14 -30.57 17.57
N ARG A 683 5.81 -30.62 18.72
CA ARG A 683 5.31 -31.37 19.90
C ARG A 683 3.93 -30.91 20.37
N ILE A 684 3.64 -29.62 20.20
CA ILE A 684 2.34 -29.04 20.56
C ILE A 684 1.20 -29.54 19.66
N ASP A 685 1.50 -30.02 18.45
CA ASP A 685 0.50 -30.60 17.56
C ASP A 685 -0.10 -31.89 18.12
N ALA A 686 0.63 -32.60 18.99
CA ALA A 686 0.08 -33.74 19.72
C ALA A 686 -1.12 -33.33 20.59
N VAL A 687 -1.08 -32.15 21.22
CA VAL A 687 -2.21 -31.60 21.99
C VAL A 687 -3.38 -31.30 21.05
N GLY A 688 -3.10 -30.71 19.89
CA GLY A 688 -4.12 -30.47 18.86
C GLY A 688 -4.78 -31.76 18.35
N LEU A 689 -4.00 -32.81 18.11
CA LEU A 689 -4.52 -34.12 17.69
C LEU A 689 -5.38 -34.77 18.79
N VAL A 690 -5.03 -34.61 20.07
CA VAL A 690 -5.90 -35.02 21.18
C VAL A 690 -7.20 -34.22 21.16
N LEU A 691 -7.14 -32.91 20.94
CA LEU A 691 -8.35 -32.09 20.81
C LEU A 691 -9.22 -32.54 19.63
N VAL A 692 -8.64 -32.91 18.48
CA VAL A 692 -9.39 -33.49 17.34
C VAL A 692 -10.20 -34.71 17.78
N LEU A 693 -9.57 -35.65 18.50
CA LEU A 693 -10.26 -36.83 19.01
C LEU A 693 -11.34 -36.47 20.03
N VAL A 694 -11.04 -35.55 20.95
CA VAL A 694 -11.99 -35.10 21.97
C VAL A 694 -13.22 -34.46 21.34
N PHE A 695 -13.05 -33.53 20.40
CA PHE A 695 -14.15 -32.86 19.73
C PHE A 695 -14.97 -33.80 18.85
N ALA A 696 -14.34 -34.76 18.17
CA ALA A 696 -15.04 -35.71 17.32
C ALA A 696 -15.82 -36.77 18.12
N PHE A 697 -15.23 -37.32 19.19
CA PHE A 697 -15.75 -38.52 19.85
C PHE A 697 -16.46 -38.28 21.17
N VAL A 698 -16.14 -37.25 21.95
CA VAL A 698 -16.80 -37.03 23.26
C VAL A 698 -18.30 -36.76 23.11
N PRO A 699 -18.77 -35.88 22.21
CA PRO A 699 -20.21 -35.68 22.02
C PRO A 699 -20.93 -36.97 21.61
N LEU A 700 -20.30 -37.77 20.75
CA LEU A 700 -20.83 -39.06 20.30
C LEU A 700 -20.89 -40.09 21.44
N ALA A 701 -19.84 -40.19 22.25
CA ALA A 701 -19.80 -41.10 23.39
C ALA A 701 -20.85 -40.73 24.44
N VAL A 702 -21.00 -39.43 24.75
CA VAL A 702 -22.03 -38.96 25.69
C VAL A 702 -23.42 -39.24 25.15
N ARG A 703 -23.66 -39.03 23.85
CA ARG A 703 -24.92 -39.42 23.21
C ARG A 703 -25.21 -40.91 23.40
N LEU A 704 -24.27 -41.79 23.02
CA LEU A 704 -24.42 -43.24 23.13
C LEU A 704 -24.66 -43.71 24.58
N LEU A 705 -24.08 -43.02 25.56
CA LEU A 705 -24.27 -43.32 26.99
C LEU A 705 -25.64 -42.90 27.53
N LEU A 706 -26.26 -41.89 26.92
CA LEU A 706 -27.57 -41.38 27.34
C LEU A 706 -28.75 -42.09 26.68
N GLY A 707 -28.49 -42.89 25.63
CA GLY A 707 -29.51 -43.59 24.85
C GLY A 707 -30.04 -42.71 23.72
#